data_AF-A0A660Q0R9-F1
#
_entry.id   AF-A0A660Q0R9-F1
#
_cell.length_a   1.000
_cell.length_b   1.000
_cell.length_c   1.000
_cell.angle_alpha   90.00
_cell.angle_beta   90.00
_cell.angle_gamma   90.00
#
_symmetry.space_group_name_H-M   'P 1'
#
loop_
_entity.id
_entity.type
_entity.pdbx_description
1 polymer ?
#
loop_
_entity_poly.entity_id
_entity_poly.type
_entity_poly.pdbx_seq_one_letter_code
_entity_poly.pdbx_strand_id
1 'polypeptide(L)'
;MKLRLAFLLILALGLCSTCSDNSTNPVKDDPLPDSSAFLIHCAGDTAAAVSQYISATNGGIIEVTTADSLRFTLSIPEHSLESSATLTLTPLSSFEVTGPVVTACVNADSGTGFCYPGIICEPAGLEFDPAAVLAVEFPDNQPFLFDSGITIAFFDTVIATFYACSTIVNQTDRSLSCIVSHFSGYTTANIPPQEDECAALEAAYQPVYDNARATAGAEQFYHYALRLVEIRRGNYRSDPYDFGQSWIPCPSFNTQVDFDLSELINLHWSRLQSYWDEVSADQISFSDMIDHHHRMQGLANQVLGTDAQSAADQAVRAIHLYISNKARALGTIGYNLCQNDNCDGRDYLMYVLQLGDQGYVVTSELVRDDAYLQQVQQWYDDCCETDLVVSIAVSGSSMIERVALDRDDVYANPYNYICSLTVDVKGASGTPKPGKSVKLFAEGQHYSISAGSSNDDGKVGFTINPRRIDWYCQETETWELYAEAYEIETETWVRSDQTVPVTFVNLLVTTEIAYQYEYASTGGESFLNVHASLSGNGTAPGNEVGICSRACEGKLTRDYSYENCYITGQGLYCSDASTIGGDSTYPCRAMVDISSVTLDNGQSVDFLFGASISLGESVFAGLIYSISSGTIDTLTYGLPMSIWPEGSIYLIAGDAGMDTTWTYHSPPEEDAVQTVDLHVTISIP
;
A
#
# COMPACT_ATOMS: atom_id res chain seq x y z
N MET A 1 10.82 32.00 -21.57
CA MET A 1 10.56 31.81 -20.12
C MET A 1 9.65 32.87 -19.45
N LYS A 2 9.38 34.05 -20.04
CA LYS A 2 8.51 35.08 -19.40
C LYS A 2 6.99 34.95 -19.65
N LEU A 3 6.53 34.03 -20.51
CA LEU A 3 5.12 33.91 -20.88
C LEU A 3 4.28 33.03 -19.90
N ARG A 4 4.90 32.08 -19.19
CA ARG A 4 4.18 31.19 -18.26
C ARG A 4 3.74 31.86 -16.95
N LEU A 5 4.41 32.95 -16.54
CA LEU A 5 4.05 33.67 -15.32
C LEU A 5 2.78 34.54 -15.48
N ALA A 6 2.51 35.04 -16.69
CA ALA A 6 1.32 35.84 -16.96
C ALA A 6 0.04 35.01 -17.00
N PHE A 7 0.10 33.75 -17.45
CA PHE A 7 -1.06 32.86 -17.52
C PHE A 7 -1.52 32.39 -16.14
N LEU A 8 -0.57 32.12 -15.23
CA LEU A 8 -0.84 31.77 -13.83
C LEU A 8 -1.45 32.94 -13.03
N LEU A 9 -1.06 34.19 -13.32
CA LEU A 9 -1.64 35.36 -12.64
C LEU A 9 -3.09 35.65 -13.06
N ILE A 10 -3.47 35.30 -14.29
CA ILE A 10 -4.85 35.49 -14.79
C ILE A 10 -5.79 34.42 -14.22
N LEU A 11 -5.32 33.17 -14.04
CA LEU A 11 -6.10 32.14 -13.32
C LEU A 11 -6.36 32.53 -11.86
N ALA A 12 -5.38 33.13 -11.19
CA ALA A 12 -5.48 33.50 -9.76
C ALA A 12 -6.41 34.70 -9.47
N LEU A 13 -6.78 35.49 -10.49
CA LEU A 13 -7.62 36.70 -10.33
C LEU A 13 -9.05 36.54 -10.87
N GLY A 14 -9.41 35.36 -11.39
CA GLY A 14 -10.74 35.06 -11.93
C GLY A 14 -11.78 34.60 -10.90
N LEU A 15 -11.41 34.42 -9.63
CA LEU A 15 -12.25 33.76 -8.60
C LEU A 15 -12.98 34.73 -7.64
N CYS A 16 -13.11 36.02 -7.99
CA CYS A 16 -13.78 37.03 -7.15
C CYS A 16 -14.91 37.79 -7.86
N SER A 17 -15.74 37.09 -8.64
CA SER A 17 -17.04 37.59 -9.08
C SER A 17 -18.16 36.68 -8.55
N THR A 18 -18.68 37.01 -7.38
CA THR A 18 -19.80 36.32 -6.74
C THR A 18 -21.12 36.61 -7.47
N CYS A 19 -21.43 35.78 -8.46
CA CYS A 19 -22.82 35.42 -8.76
C CYS A 19 -23.10 34.08 -8.06
N SER A 20 -23.26 34.14 -6.74
CA SER A 20 -23.77 33.00 -5.96
C SER A 20 -25.26 32.88 -6.26
N ASP A 21 -25.61 31.96 -7.17
CA ASP A 21 -26.99 31.55 -7.39
C ASP A 21 -27.40 30.64 -6.22
N ASN A 22 -27.73 31.28 -5.10
CA ASN A 22 -27.81 30.63 -3.79
C ASN A 22 -29.15 29.91 -3.56
N SER A 23 -29.71 29.31 -4.62
CA SER A 23 -31.07 28.75 -4.66
C SER A 23 -31.13 27.22 -4.87
N THR A 24 -29.99 26.54 -4.98
CA THR A 24 -29.93 25.07 -5.20
C THR A 24 -29.03 24.30 -4.24
N ASN A 25 -28.43 24.95 -3.24
CA ASN A 25 -27.89 24.20 -2.11
C ASN A 25 -29.08 23.66 -1.30
N PRO A 26 -29.14 22.36 -0.94
CA PRO A 26 -30.09 21.89 0.05
C PRO A 26 -29.84 22.72 1.32
N VAL A 27 -30.91 23.23 1.90
CA VAL A 27 -30.81 24.02 3.13
C VAL A 27 -30.11 23.15 4.16
N LYS A 28 -29.00 23.63 4.72
CA LYS A 28 -28.55 23.14 6.03
C LYS A 28 -29.54 23.70 7.05
N ASP A 29 -30.72 23.08 7.06
CA ASP A 29 -31.57 23.11 8.22
C ASP A 29 -30.75 22.46 9.34
N ASP A 30 -30.37 23.25 10.34
CA ASP A 30 -29.94 22.69 11.60
C ASP A 30 -31.01 21.67 12.01
N PRO A 31 -30.64 20.43 12.38
CA PRO A 31 -31.63 19.41 12.69
C PRO A 31 -32.58 19.98 13.74
N LEU A 32 -33.87 20.05 13.37
CA LEU A 32 -34.92 20.46 14.29
C LEU A 32 -34.73 19.63 15.57
N PRO A 33 -34.74 20.27 16.77
CA PRO A 33 -34.39 19.58 18.01
C PRO A 33 -35.26 18.33 18.13
N ASP A 34 -34.60 17.21 18.43
CA ASP A 34 -35.09 15.84 18.26
C ASP A 34 -36.19 15.49 19.28
N SER A 35 -37.33 16.18 19.18
CA SER A 35 -38.48 16.10 20.09
C SER A 35 -39.42 14.95 19.68
N SER A 36 -38.86 13.86 19.15
CA SER A 36 -39.62 12.78 18.54
C SER A 36 -40.01 11.70 19.57
N ALA A 37 -39.06 11.31 20.43
CA ALA A 37 -39.26 10.38 21.54
C ALA A 37 -40.19 10.95 22.62
N PHE A 38 -40.75 10.09 23.48
CA PHE A 38 -41.33 10.53 24.74
C PHE A 38 -40.22 11.06 25.64
N LEU A 39 -40.22 12.37 25.89
CA LEU A 39 -39.35 13.00 26.86
C LEU A 39 -39.99 12.80 28.24
N ILE A 40 -39.47 11.80 28.97
CA ILE A 40 -39.92 11.45 30.32
C ILE A 40 -38.91 12.02 31.32
N HIS A 41 -39.33 13.01 32.09
CA HIS A 41 -38.55 13.58 33.19
C HIS A 41 -39.19 13.16 34.51
N CYS A 42 -38.44 12.41 35.32
CA CYS A 42 -38.89 11.99 36.64
C CYS A 42 -37.79 12.18 37.69
N ALA A 43 -38.18 12.48 38.93
CA ALA A 43 -37.29 12.45 40.09
C ALA A 43 -37.96 11.68 41.22
N GLY A 44 -37.22 10.79 41.88
CA GLY A 44 -37.70 10.06 43.05
C GLY A 44 -37.58 10.90 44.33
N ASP A 45 -38.56 10.78 45.22
CA ASP A 45 -38.43 11.12 46.63
C ASP A 45 -37.77 9.95 47.38
N THR A 46 -36.45 9.94 47.38
CA THR A 46 -35.65 8.90 48.05
C THR A 46 -35.78 8.93 49.58
N ALA A 47 -36.35 9.99 50.17
CA ALA A 47 -36.62 10.05 51.60
C ALA A 47 -37.92 9.33 51.99
N ALA A 48 -38.86 9.18 51.03
CA ALA A 48 -40.10 8.43 51.17
C ALA A 48 -40.02 6.99 50.63
N ALA A 49 -38.86 6.57 50.09
CA ALA A 49 -38.66 5.23 49.54
C ALA A 49 -38.81 4.13 50.60
N VAL A 50 -39.49 3.03 50.23
CA VAL A 50 -39.67 1.85 51.07
C VAL A 50 -38.99 0.66 50.41
N SER A 51 -38.07 0.01 51.14
CA SER A 51 -37.40 -1.22 50.71
C SER A 51 -37.83 -2.41 51.56
N GLN A 52 -38.14 -3.54 50.92
CA GLN A 52 -38.58 -4.76 51.60
C GLN A 52 -37.96 -6.01 50.97
N TYR A 53 -37.53 -6.96 51.81
CA TYR A 53 -37.08 -8.27 51.35
C TYR A 53 -38.29 -9.16 51.05
N ILE A 54 -38.43 -9.60 49.80
CA ILE A 54 -39.50 -10.44 49.30
C ILE A 54 -38.93 -11.83 49.01
N SER A 55 -39.59 -12.87 49.53
CA SER A 55 -39.17 -14.25 49.33
C SER A 55 -39.76 -14.80 48.04
N ALA A 56 -38.94 -15.35 47.16
CA ALA A 56 -39.42 -16.04 45.94
C ALA A 56 -40.47 -17.12 46.26
N THR A 57 -40.29 -17.86 47.36
CA THR A 57 -41.23 -18.93 47.75
C THR A 57 -42.58 -18.41 48.25
N ASN A 58 -42.62 -17.29 48.96
CA ASN A 58 -43.83 -16.85 49.67
C ASN A 58 -44.48 -15.58 49.08
N GLY A 59 -43.83 -14.96 48.09
CA GLY A 59 -44.22 -13.63 47.62
C GLY A 59 -44.11 -12.56 48.72
N GLY A 60 -44.96 -11.54 48.63
CA GLY A 60 -45.09 -10.51 49.64
C GLY A 60 -45.85 -9.27 49.16
N ILE A 61 -46.09 -8.34 50.07
CA ILE A 61 -46.70 -7.04 49.77
C ILE A 61 -45.72 -5.96 50.20
N ILE A 62 -45.50 -4.97 49.34
CA ILE A 62 -44.74 -3.75 49.64
C ILE A 62 -45.63 -2.53 49.33
N GLU A 63 -45.65 -1.58 50.25
CA GLU A 63 -46.53 -0.40 50.19
C GLU A 63 -45.74 0.88 50.34
N VAL A 64 -46.11 1.91 49.59
CA VAL A 64 -45.56 3.26 49.74
C VAL A 64 -46.64 4.32 49.53
N THR A 65 -46.46 5.50 50.11
CA THR A 65 -47.41 6.62 50.01
C THR A 65 -46.70 7.86 49.48
N THR A 66 -47.26 8.50 48.46
CA THR A 66 -46.71 9.75 47.89
C THR A 66 -46.99 10.96 48.80
N ALA A 67 -46.34 12.09 48.53
CA ALA A 67 -46.61 13.35 49.22
C ALA A 67 -48.11 13.77 49.15
N ASP A 68 -48.79 13.45 48.04
CA ASP A 68 -50.21 13.71 47.81
C ASP A 68 -51.16 12.68 48.44
N SER A 69 -50.64 11.80 49.31
CA SER A 69 -51.39 10.74 50.00
C SER A 69 -51.98 9.66 49.08
N LEU A 70 -51.42 9.47 47.87
CA LEU A 70 -51.73 8.31 47.04
C LEU A 70 -50.99 7.09 47.60
N ARG A 71 -51.69 6.00 47.91
CA ARG A 71 -51.06 4.75 48.37
C ARG A 71 -50.88 3.81 47.19
N PHE A 72 -49.62 3.43 46.92
CA PHE A 72 -49.26 2.38 45.98
C PHE A 72 -48.97 1.10 46.76
N THR A 73 -49.68 0.03 46.45
CA THR A 73 -49.54 -1.29 47.07
C THR A 73 -49.21 -2.30 45.97
N LEU A 74 -48.00 -2.86 45.99
CA LEU A 74 -47.58 -3.92 45.10
C LEU A 74 -47.71 -5.28 45.82
N SER A 75 -48.59 -6.14 45.31
CA SER A 75 -48.82 -7.49 45.79
C SER A 75 -48.17 -8.51 44.85
N ILE A 76 -47.15 -9.19 45.33
CA ILE A 76 -46.35 -10.18 44.61
C ILE A 76 -46.81 -11.59 45.05
N PRO A 77 -47.36 -12.42 44.15
CA PRO A 77 -47.75 -13.79 44.49
C PRO A 77 -46.59 -14.69 44.94
N GLU A 78 -46.94 -15.83 45.52
CA GLU A 78 -45.98 -16.91 45.74
C GLU A 78 -45.39 -17.40 44.41
N HIS A 79 -44.10 -17.75 44.42
CA HIS A 79 -43.33 -18.21 43.25
C HIS A 79 -43.10 -17.20 42.12
N SER A 80 -43.65 -15.98 42.21
CA SER A 80 -43.50 -14.93 41.19
C SER A 80 -42.09 -14.45 40.88
N LEU A 81 -41.10 -14.70 41.75
CA LEU A 81 -39.72 -14.27 41.56
C LEU A 81 -38.82 -15.50 41.35
N GLU A 82 -37.89 -15.44 40.40
CA GLU A 82 -36.88 -16.49 40.22
C GLU A 82 -36.01 -16.69 41.48
N SER A 83 -35.74 -15.60 42.21
CA SER A 83 -34.98 -15.62 43.45
C SER A 83 -35.42 -14.52 44.42
N SER A 84 -35.26 -14.77 45.72
CA SER A 84 -35.67 -13.81 46.76
C SER A 84 -34.81 -12.55 46.71
N ALA A 85 -35.46 -11.39 46.62
CA ALA A 85 -34.81 -10.10 46.37
C ALA A 85 -35.25 -9.02 47.36
N THR A 86 -34.44 -7.97 47.52
CA THR A 86 -34.87 -6.73 48.17
C THR A 86 -35.42 -5.80 47.10
N LEU A 87 -36.69 -5.46 47.21
CA LEU A 87 -37.41 -4.61 46.28
C LEU A 87 -37.62 -3.24 46.92
N THR A 88 -37.54 -2.16 46.13
CA THR A 88 -37.77 -0.79 46.61
C THR A 88 -38.84 -0.11 45.77
N LEU A 89 -39.81 0.52 46.43
CA LEU A 89 -40.73 1.46 45.80
C LEU A 89 -40.33 2.88 46.22
N THR A 90 -39.95 3.71 45.25
CA THR A 90 -39.55 5.10 45.45
C THR A 90 -40.61 6.02 44.85
N PRO A 91 -41.38 6.79 45.65
CA PRO A 91 -42.38 7.75 45.14
C PRO A 91 -41.74 8.79 44.22
N LEU A 92 -42.50 9.37 43.29
CA LEU A 92 -42.03 10.50 42.49
C LEU A 92 -42.24 11.83 43.23
N SER A 93 -41.18 12.65 43.29
CA SER A 93 -41.25 14.06 43.69
C SER A 93 -41.56 14.98 42.50
N SER A 94 -41.18 14.58 41.29
CA SER A 94 -41.61 15.22 40.04
C SER A 94 -41.82 14.20 38.93
N PHE A 95 -42.81 14.44 38.09
CA PHE A 95 -43.08 13.68 36.87
C PHE A 95 -43.55 14.63 35.77
N GLU A 96 -42.91 14.54 34.61
CA GLU A 96 -43.28 15.20 33.38
C GLU A 96 -43.14 14.23 32.20
N VAL A 97 -44.17 14.13 31.37
CA VAL A 97 -44.13 13.41 30.09
C VAL A 97 -44.60 14.34 28.98
N THR A 98 -43.74 14.55 28.00
CA THR A 98 -44.08 15.19 26.74
C THR A 98 -43.76 14.27 25.57
N GLY A 99 -44.57 14.30 24.52
CA GLY A 99 -44.41 13.43 23.36
C GLY A 99 -45.54 13.61 22.34
N PRO A 100 -45.46 12.92 21.18
CA PRO A 100 -46.51 12.98 20.17
C PRO A 100 -47.85 12.50 20.76
N VAL A 101 -48.86 13.37 20.71
CA VAL A 101 -50.25 13.07 21.13
C VAL A 101 -50.36 12.61 22.60
N VAL A 102 -49.53 13.18 23.48
CA VAL A 102 -49.80 13.22 24.92
C VAL A 102 -49.89 14.68 25.32
N THR A 103 -51.07 15.09 25.81
CA THR A 103 -51.27 16.40 26.43
C THR A 103 -50.30 16.51 27.59
N ALA A 104 -49.36 17.47 27.52
CA ALA A 104 -48.19 17.55 28.40
C ALA A 104 -48.54 17.24 29.86
N CYS A 105 -48.14 16.06 30.30
CA CYS A 105 -48.48 15.57 31.62
C CYS A 105 -47.46 16.15 32.58
N VAL A 106 -47.84 17.23 33.27
CA VAL A 106 -47.04 17.86 34.33
C VAL A 106 -47.74 17.62 35.65
N ASN A 107 -47.00 17.20 36.69
CA ASN A 107 -47.50 17.14 38.06
C ASN A 107 -48.23 18.44 38.41
N ALA A 108 -49.55 18.36 38.59
CA ALA A 108 -50.36 19.53 38.83
C ALA A 108 -50.58 19.75 40.34
N ASP A 109 -49.79 20.66 40.91
CA ASP A 109 -49.99 21.24 42.27
C ASP A 109 -51.42 21.78 42.50
N SER A 110 -52.21 21.92 41.43
CA SER A 110 -53.58 22.44 41.40
C SER A 110 -54.67 21.41 41.03
N GLY A 111 -54.31 20.13 40.82
CA GLY A 111 -55.28 19.07 40.54
C GLY A 111 -55.96 19.12 39.16
N THR A 112 -55.40 19.85 38.20
CA THR A 112 -55.90 19.97 36.81
C THR A 112 -55.02 19.25 35.77
N GLY A 113 -54.08 18.41 36.22
CA GLY A 113 -53.14 17.68 35.37
C GLY A 113 -53.67 16.33 34.91
N PHE A 114 -53.16 15.83 33.79
CA PHE A 114 -53.57 14.55 33.21
C PHE A 114 -52.89 13.33 33.86
N CYS A 115 -51.85 13.49 34.67
CA CYS A 115 -51.34 12.42 35.54
C CYS A 115 -50.92 12.93 36.93
N TYR A 116 -50.74 11.99 37.85
CA TYR A 116 -50.32 12.20 39.24
C TYR A 116 -48.93 11.63 39.55
N PRO A 117 -48.33 11.98 40.69
CA PRO A 117 -47.09 11.37 41.15
C PRO A 117 -47.19 9.84 41.19
N GLY A 118 -46.23 9.22 40.53
CA GLY A 118 -46.06 7.77 40.45
C GLY A 118 -45.07 7.22 41.46
N ILE A 119 -44.53 6.05 41.13
CA ILE A 119 -43.44 5.35 41.80
C ILE A 119 -42.41 4.88 40.77
N ILE A 120 -41.17 4.68 41.23
CA ILE A 120 -40.12 3.92 40.54
C ILE A 120 -39.95 2.61 41.33
N CYS A 121 -39.99 1.48 40.63
CA CYS A 121 -39.76 0.15 41.20
C CYS A 121 -38.33 -0.31 40.93
N GLU A 122 -37.58 -0.65 41.97
CA GLU A 122 -36.17 -1.05 41.86
C GLU A 122 -35.92 -2.46 42.44
N PRO A 123 -35.10 -3.31 41.79
CA PRO A 123 -34.30 -3.03 40.59
C PRO A 123 -35.12 -3.05 39.29
N ALA A 124 -34.87 -2.08 38.40
CA ALA A 124 -35.52 -2.02 37.09
C ALA A 124 -35.20 -3.25 36.23
N GLY A 125 -36.16 -3.70 35.43
CA GLY A 125 -36.07 -4.91 34.60
C GLY A 125 -36.25 -6.23 35.36
N LEU A 126 -36.56 -6.23 36.65
CA LEU A 126 -36.92 -7.45 37.38
C LEU A 126 -38.28 -7.98 36.90
N GLU A 127 -38.33 -9.21 36.41
CA GLU A 127 -39.55 -9.86 35.88
C GLU A 127 -40.33 -10.65 36.94
N PHE A 128 -41.63 -10.88 36.69
CA PHE A 128 -42.55 -11.64 37.52
C PHE A 128 -43.29 -12.74 36.75
N ASP A 129 -43.18 -14.00 37.18
CA ASP A 129 -43.98 -15.12 36.67
C ASP A 129 -44.44 -16.06 37.82
N PRO A 130 -45.72 -16.05 38.22
CA PRO A 130 -46.82 -15.25 37.66
C PRO A 130 -46.69 -13.76 37.99
N ALA A 131 -47.25 -12.91 37.13
CA ALA A 131 -47.19 -11.46 37.26
C ALA A 131 -47.77 -10.92 38.59
N ALA A 132 -47.20 -9.83 39.09
CA ALA A 132 -47.64 -9.16 40.32
C ALA A 132 -48.85 -8.24 40.06
N VAL A 133 -49.50 -7.76 41.12
CA VAL A 133 -50.61 -6.80 41.03
C VAL A 133 -50.19 -5.49 41.69
N LEU A 134 -50.21 -4.39 40.94
CA LEU A 134 -50.06 -3.04 41.47
C LEU A 134 -51.45 -2.44 41.69
N ALA A 135 -51.73 -1.98 42.91
CA ALA A 135 -52.92 -1.22 43.26
C ALA A 135 -52.55 0.21 43.66
N VAL A 136 -53.41 1.16 43.30
CA VAL A 136 -53.27 2.58 43.68
C VAL A 136 -54.57 3.06 44.31
N GLU A 137 -54.52 3.51 45.55
CA GLU A 137 -55.66 4.06 46.30
C GLU A 137 -55.55 5.58 46.43
N PHE A 138 -56.67 6.26 46.19
CA PHE A 138 -56.77 7.72 46.20
C PHE A 138 -57.52 8.19 47.45
N PRO A 139 -57.09 9.27 48.11
CA PRO A 139 -57.76 9.76 49.31
C PRO A 139 -59.10 10.43 48.96
N ASP A 140 -60.10 10.28 49.84
CA ASP A 140 -61.48 10.78 49.67
C ASP A 140 -61.56 12.27 49.31
N ASN A 141 -60.60 13.08 49.78
CA ASN A 141 -60.56 14.53 49.63
C ASN A 141 -59.91 15.01 48.31
N GLN A 142 -59.30 14.12 47.50
CA GLN A 142 -58.76 14.55 46.20
C GLN A 142 -59.91 14.83 45.21
N PRO A 143 -59.87 15.97 44.48
CA PRO A 143 -60.93 16.40 43.57
C PRO A 143 -60.96 15.62 42.23
N PHE A 144 -60.26 14.50 42.11
CA PHE A 144 -60.11 13.79 40.85
C PHE A 144 -61.39 13.10 40.35
N LEU A 145 -61.55 13.11 39.03
CA LEU A 145 -62.62 12.39 38.34
C LEU A 145 -62.25 10.91 38.21
N PHE A 146 -62.89 10.08 39.04
CA PHE A 146 -62.79 8.63 39.00
C PHE A 146 -63.77 8.05 37.96
N ASP A 147 -63.52 8.37 36.69
CA ASP A 147 -64.33 7.93 35.54
C ASP A 147 -63.78 6.64 34.92
N SER A 148 -63.97 6.41 33.62
CA SER A 148 -63.44 5.24 32.89
C SER A 148 -62.19 5.55 32.05
N GLY A 149 -61.68 6.79 32.05
CA GLY A 149 -60.44 7.20 31.40
C GLY A 149 -59.22 7.15 32.33
N ILE A 150 -59.45 7.05 33.65
CA ILE A 150 -58.36 6.83 34.62
C ILE A 150 -57.71 5.45 34.44
N THR A 151 -56.38 5.43 34.36
CA THR A 151 -55.57 4.23 34.22
C THR A 151 -54.26 4.33 35.02
N ILE A 152 -53.69 3.20 35.41
CA ILE A 152 -52.26 3.12 35.74
C ILE A 152 -51.51 3.16 34.41
N ALA A 153 -50.42 3.91 34.33
CA ALA A 153 -49.56 3.96 33.16
C ALA A 153 -48.12 3.57 33.53
N PHE A 154 -47.53 2.75 32.68
CA PHE A 154 -46.12 2.39 32.72
C PHE A 154 -45.29 3.51 32.11
N PHE A 155 -44.08 3.73 32.65
CA PHE A 155 -43.07 4.56 32.02
C PHE A 155 -41.65 3.99 32.21
N ASP A 156 -40.81 4.12 31.19
CA ASP A 156 -39.38 3.80 31.28
C ASP A 156 -38.54 4.92 30.66
N THR A 157 -37.63 5.49 31.46
CA THR A 157 -36.77 6.61 31.07
C THR A 157 -35.56 6.22 30.23
N VAL A 158 -35.18 4.94 30.23
CA VAL A 158 -34.02 4.43 29.47
C VAL A 158 -34.40 4.16 28.02
N ILE A 159 -35.59 3.59 27.80
CA ILE A 159 -36.12 3.28 26.46
C ILE A 159 -37.18 4.28 25.96
N ALA A 160 -37.45 5.35 26.73
CA ALA A 160 -38.39 6.42 26.39
C ALA A 160 -39.81 5.91 26.02
N THR A 161 -40.35 4.99 26.81
CA THR A 161 -41.68 4.41 26.60
C THR A 161 -42.67 4.88 27.65
N PHE A 162 -43.92 5.12 27.23
CA PHE A 162 -45.04 5.48 28.08
C PHE A 162 -46.33 4.85 27.54
N TYR A 163 -47.03 4.04 28.32
CA TYR A 163 -48.28 3.39 27.89
C TYR A 163 -49.24 3.09 29.04
N ALA A 164 -50.53 2.96 28.71
CA ALA A 164 -51.57 2.58 29.67
C ALA A 164 -51.49 1.08 30.01
N CYS A 165 -51.47 0.75 31.30
CA CYS A 165 -51.67 -0.62 31.77
C CYS A 165 -53.16 -0.99 31.68
N SER A 166 -53.46 -2.28 31.53
CA SER A 166 -54.84 -2.79 31.60
C SER A 166 -55.38 -2.65 33.03
N THR A 167 -56.07 -1.55 33.29
CA THR A 167 -56.43 -1.12 34.65
C THR A 167 -57.90 -1.42 34.97
N ILE A 168 -58.13 -2.04 36.13
CA ILE A 168 -59.46 -2.19 36.74
C ILE A 168 -59.72 -0.95 37.61
N VAL A 169 -60.80 -0.23 37.31
CA VAL A 169 -61.22 0.95 38.07
C VAL A 169 -62.31 0.58 39.06
N ASN A 170 -62.04 0.74 40.35
CA ASN A 170 -63.03 0.61 41.43
C ASN A 170 -63.45 1.99 41.93
N GLN A 171 -64.59 2.48 41.41
CA GLN A 171 -65.15 3.79 41.76
C GLN A 171 -65.65 3.88 43.21
N THR A 172 -65.97 2.75 43.86
CA THR A 172 -66.49 2.77 45.24
C THR A 172 -65.35 2.96 46.24
N ASP A 173 -64.26 2.23 46.04
CA ASP A 173 -63.09 2.26 46.94
C ASP A 173 -62.01 3.25 46.45
N ARG A 174 -62.33 4.09 45.46
CA ARG A 174 -61.44 5.06 44.79
C ARG A 174 -60.05 4.46 44.48
N SER A 175 -60.04 3.26 43.92
CA SER A 175 -58.82 2.51 43.67
C SER A 175 -58.69 2.00 42.25
N LEU A 176 -57.45 1.92 41.79
CA LEU A 176 -57.03 1.31 40.54
C LEU A 176 -56.27 0.02 40.84
N SER A 177 -56.34 -0.96 39.96
CA SER A 177 -55.36 -2.05 39.96
C SER A 177 -55.02 -2.53 38.54
N CYS A 178 -53.76 -2.89 38.33
CA CYS A 178 -53.31 -3.52 37.10
C CYS A 178 -52.35 -4.67 37.41
N ILE A 179 -52.20 -5.58 36.44
CA ILE A 179 -51.17 -6.61 36.47
C ILE A 179 -49.85 -5.99 35.99
N VAL A 180 -48.75 -6.31 36.66
CA VAL A 180 -47.40 -5.83 36.31
C VAL A 180 -46.46 -7.02 36.17
N SER A 181 -45.87 -7.15 34.97
CA SER A 181 -44.97 -8.25 34.59
C SER A 181 -43.50 -7.99 34.93
N HIS A 182 -43.13 -6.73 35.17
CA HIS A 182 -41.74 -6.35 35.45
C HIS A 182 -41.63 -5.04 36.26
N PHE A 183 -40.42 -4.68 36.68
CA PHE A 183 -40.12 -3.42 37.36
C PHE A 183 -39.65 -2.32 36.41
N SER A 184 -40.31 -1.16 36.47
CA SER A 184 -39.82 0.13 35.96
C SER A 184 -40.58 1.26 36.67
N GLY A 185 -40.93 2.34 35.98
CA GLY A 185 -41.79 3.40 36.48
C GLY A 185 -43.30 3.12 36.31
N TYR A 186 -44.10 3.54 37.29
CA TYR A 186 -45.56 3.50 37.22
C TYR A 186 -46.18 4.81 37.72
N THR A 187 -47.14 5.36 36.99
CA THR A 187 -47.93 6.56 37.36
C THR A 187 -49.42 6.26 37.22
N THR A 188 -50.29 7.23 37.53
CA THR A 188 -51.72 7.17 37.18
C THR A 188 -52.08 8.37 36.32
N ALA A 189 -52.78 8.11 35.21
CA ALA A 189 -53.15 9.10 34.22
C ALA A 189 -54.66 9.06 33.94
N ASN A 190 -55.29 10.21 33.66
CA ASN A 190 -56.59 10.25 32.98
C ASN A 190 -56.31 10.41 31.49
N ILE A 191 -56.61 9.36 30.73
CA ILE A 191 -56.62 9.35 29.27
C ILE A 191 -58.10 9.33 28.86
N PRO A 192 -58.73 10.52 28.72
CA PRO A 192 -60.16 10.59 28.47
C PRO A 192 -60.48 9.96 27.10
N PRO A 193 -61.45 9.03 27.01
CA PRO A 193 -61.78 8.40 25.76
C PRO A 193 -62.53 9.35 24.80
N GLN A 194 -62.19 9.24 23.51
CA GLN A 194 -62.98 9.57 22.31
C GLN A 194 -62.81 10.94 21.62
N GLU A 195 -62.89 10.86 20.29
CA GLU A 195 -62.94 11.90 19.24
C GLU A 195 -61.68 12.80 19.07
N ASP A 196 -61.25 13.57 20.07
CA ASP A 196 -60.17 14.56 19.87
C ASP A 196 -58.79 13.90 19.64
N GLU A 197 -58.51 12.71 20.21
CA GLU A 197 -57.23 12.01 20.00
C GLU A 197 -57.01 11.57 18.54
N CYS A 198 -58.07 11.18 17.82
CA CYS A 198 -57.94 10.81 16.41
C CYS A 198 -57.69 12.02 15.52
N ALA A 199 -58.38 13.13 15.78
CA ALA A 199 -58.09 14.40 15.11
C ALA A 199 -56.65 14.88 15.40
N ALA A 200 -56.13 14.65 16.61
CA ALA A 200 -54.76 15.00 16.98
C ALA A 200 -53.71 14.08 16.32
N LEU A 201 -53.96 12.77 16.24
CA LEU A 201 -53.13 11.82 15.49
C LEU A 201 -53.10 12.16 13.99
N GLU A 202 -54.25 12.42 13.38
CA GLU A 202 -54.38 12.81 11.97
C GLU A 202 -53.70 14.16 11.68
N ALA A 203 -53.82 15.14 12.59
CA ALA A 203 -53.15 16.43 12.48
C ALA A 203 -51.62 16.34 12.64
N ALA A 204 -51.12 15.44 13.49
CA ALA A 204 -49.69 15.17 13.63
C ALA A 204 -49.14 14.34 12.45
N TYR A 205 -49.97 13.47 11.87
CA TYR A 205 -49.64 12.59 10.77
C TYR A 205 -49.38 13.33 9.46
N GLN A 206 -50.33 14.17 9.03
CA GLN A 206 -50.33 14.74 7.67
C GLN A 206 -49.03 15.49 7.32
N PRO A 207 -48.47 16.38 8.18
CA PRO A 207 -47.21 17.07 7.86
C PRO A 207 -46.03 16.12 7.73
N VAL A 208 -46.01 15.02 8.49
CA VAL A 208 -44.92 14.04 8.46
C VAL A 208 -45.01 13.17 7.19
N TYR A 209 -46.23 12.77 6.80
CA TYR A 209 -46.46 12.09 5.52
C TYR A 209 -46.04 12.96 4.33
N ASP A 210 -46.45 14.22 4.30
CA ASP A 210 -46.11 15.15 3.22
C ASP A 210 -44.59 15.38 3.13
N ASN A 211 -43.92 15.53 4.28
CA ASN A 211 -42.45 15.65 4.34
C ASN A 211 -41.73 14.37 3.91
N ALA A 212 -42.19 13.18 4.31
CA ALA A 212 -41.65 11.91 3.83
C ALA A 212 -41.82 11.78 2.31
N ARG A 213 -42.98 12.15 1.76
CA ARG A 213 -43.27 12.13 0.32
C ARG A 213 -42.42 13.12 -0.46
N ALA A 214 -42.15 14.30 0.12
CA ALA A 214 -41.28 15.31 -0.47
C ALA A 214 -39.83 14.81 -0.52
N THR A 215 -39.33 14.26 0.59
CA THR A 215 -37.92 13.85 0.78
C THR A 215 -37.57 12.44 0.29
N ALA A 216 -38.55 11.65 -0.19
CA ALA A 216 -38.30 10.38 -0.84
C ALA A 216 -37.21 10.50 -1.92
N GLY A 217 -36.23 9.59 -1.92
CA GLY A 217 -35.00 9.67 -2.73
C GLY A 217 -33.81 10.34 -2.03
N ALA A 218 -33.97 10.88 -0.81
CA ALA A 218 -32.90 11.51 -0.02
C ALA A 218 -32.82 10.94 1.41
N GLU A 219 -31.73 11.22 2.13
CA GLU A 219 -31.50 10.69 3.49
C GLU A 219 -32.59 11.12 4.50
N GLN A 220 -33.12 12.34 4.36
CA GLN A 220 -34.16 12.89 5.24
C GLN A 220 -35.45 12.06 5.25
N PHE A 221 -35.68 11.24 4.21
CA PHE A 221 -36.80 10.29 4.16
C PHE A 221 -36.86 9.40 5.41
N TYR A 222 -35.72 8.85 5.85
CA TYR A 222 -35.72 7.88 6.96
C TYR A 222 -36.14 8.52 8.28
N HIS A 223 -35.81 9.79 8.51
CA HIS A 223 -36.26 10.53 9.69
C HIS A 223 -37.80 10.65 9.71
N TYR A 224 -38.41 11.08 8.60
CA TYR A 224 -39.87 11.19 8.52
C TYR A 224 -40.58 9.82 8.50
N ALA A 225 -40.00 8.79 7.87
CA ALA A 225 -40.54 7.43 7.90
C ALA A 225 -40.51 6.83 9.32
N LEU A 226 -39.44 7.03 10.08
CA LEU A 226 -39.38 6.66 11.50
C LEU A 226 -40.39 7.45 12.32
N ARG A 227 -40.57 8.75 12.04
CA ARG A 227 -41.60 9.57 12.70
C ARG A 227 -43.02 9.06 12.45
N LEU A 228 -43.32 8.50 11.26
CA LEU A 228 -44.59 7.82 11.01
C LEU A 228 -44.73 6.52 11.82
N VAL A 229 -43.65 5.74 11.97
CA VAL A 229 -43.62 4.55 12.84
C VAL A 229 -43.86 4.93 14.32
N GLU A 230 -43.28 6.04 14.80
CA GLU A 230 -43.53 6.58 16.15
C GLU A 230 -44.99 7.01 16.34
N ILE A 231 -45.56 7.78 15.41
CA ILE A 231 -46.96 8.23 15.49
C ILE A 231 -47.91 7.02 15.47
N ARG A 232 -47.62 6.00 14.64
CA ARG A 232 -48.33 4.72 14.65
C ARG A 232 -48.23 4.00 16.00
N ARG A 233 -47.04 3.96 16.62
CA ARG A 233 -46.83 3.38 17.96
C ARG A 233 -47.59 4.16 19.04
N GLY A 234 -47.68 5.48 18.92
CA GLY A 234 -48.45 6.34 19.83
C GLY A 234 -49.96 6.03 19.87
N ASN A 235 -50.50 5.42 18.81
CA ASN A 235 -51.87 4.92 18.72
C ASN A 235 -52.06 3.52 19.35
N TYR A 236 -51.06 2.96 20.04
CA TYR A 236 -51.23 1.79 20.90
C TYR A 236 -51.18 2.21 22.37
N ARG A 237 -52.24 1.91 23.13
CA ARG A 237 -52.33 2.15 24.57
C ARG A 237 -52.37 0.80 25.31
N SER A 238 -51.34 -0.03 25.09
CA SER A 238 -51.26 -1.39 25.63
C SER A 238 -49.85 -1.76 26.03
N ASP A 239 -49.75 -2.72 26.94
CA ASP A 239 -48.52 -3.45 27.25
C ASP A 239 -47.93 -4.08 25.95
N PRO A 240 -46.67 -3.81 25.57
CA PRO A 240 -46.03 -4.43 24.42
C PRO A 240 -45.84 -5.95 24.58
N TYR A 241 -46.04 -6.51 25.77
CA TYR A 241 -45.92 -7.94 26.07
C TYR A 241 -47.26 -8.72 25.97
N ASP A 242 -48.30 -8.15 25.36
CA ASP A 242 -49.46 -8.86 24.78
C ASP A 242 -50.42 -9.61 25.76
N PHE A 243 -50.32 -9.35 27.07
CA PHE A 243 -51.17 -10.01 28.10
C PHE A 243 -52.48 -9.27 28.47
N GLY A 244 -52.75 -8.09 27.89
CA GLY A 244 -53.90 -7.25 28.22
C GLY A 244 -54.82 -6.96 27.03
N GLN A 245 -56.03 -6.44 27.28
CA GLN A 245 -56.87 -5.90 26.20
C GLN A 245 -56.18 -4.68 25.60
N SER A 246 -55.70 -4.78 24.37
CA SER A 246 -55.07 -3.68 23.68
C SER A 246 -56.11 -2.65 23.21
N TRP A 247 -56.05 -1.44 23.76
CA TRP A 247 -56.85 -0.33 23.28
C TRP A 247 -56.06 0.45 22.21
N ILE A 248 -56.69 0.60 21.06
CA ILE A 248 -56.21 1.43 19.94
C ILE A 248 -57.24 2.55 19.81
N PRO A 249 -56.92 3.82 20.17
CA PRO A 249 -57.85 4.94 20.07
C PRO A 249 -58.47 5.09 18.69
N CYS A 250 -57.66 4.88 17.64
CA CYS A 250 -58.06 5.09 16.25
C CYS A 250 -57.73 3.83 15.40
N PRO A 251 -58.57 2.78 15.39
CA PRO A 251 -58.24 1.50 14.76
C PRO A 251 -57.90 1.58 13.26
N SER A 252 -58.59 2.45 12.51
CA SER A 252 -58.34 2.68 11.08
C SER A 252 -57.02 3.41 10.81
N PHE A 253 -56.51 4.19 11.77
CA PHE A 253 -55.31 5.00 11.59
C PHE A 253 -54.06 4.13 11.38
N ASN A 254 -53.91 3.03 12.13
CA ASN A 254 -52.76 2.14 11.96
C ASN A 254 -52.71 1.52 10.56
N THR A 255 -53.85 1.08 10.03
CA THR A 255 -53.94 0.54 8.66
C THR A 255 -53.63 1.62 7.61
N GLN A 256 -54.05 2.87 7.83
CA GLN A 256 -53.69 3.98 6.95
C GLN A 256 -52.19 4.24 6.96
N VAL A 257 -51.57 4.36 8.14
CA VAL A 257 -50.11 4.60 8.25
C VAL A 257 -49.30 3.44 7.67
N ASP A 258 -49.73 2.18 7.85
CA ASP A 258 -49.06 1.02 7.25
C ASP A 258 -49.16 1.01 5.71
N PHE A 259 -50.34 1.32 5.16
CA PHE A 259 -50.51 1.45 3.71
C PHE A 259 -49.66 2.58 3.13
N ASP A 260 -49.69 3.74 3.77
CA ASP A 260 -48.98 4.94 3.33
C ASP A 260 -47.46 4.81 3.49
N LEU A 261 -46.96 4.16 4.56
CA LEU A 261 -45.55 3.79 4.69
C LEU A 261 -45.11 2.85 3.57
N SER A 262 -45.96 1.86 3.20
CA SER A 262 -45.69 0.97 2.07
C SER A 262 -45.58 1.74 0.74
N GLU A 263 -46.49 2.70 0.47
CA GLU A 263 -46.39 3.58 -0.71
C GLU A 263 -45.09 4.42 -0.67
N LEU A 264 -44.80 5.04 0.47
CA LEU A 264 -43.66 5.93 0.68
C LEU A 264 -42.31 5.21 0.52
N ILE A 265 -42.17 3.99 1.03
CA ILE A 265 -40.96 3.16 0.88
C ILE A 265 -40.74 2.82 -0.60
N ASN A 266 -41.79 2.42 -1.32
CA ASN A 266 -41.72 2.13 -2.75
C ASN A 266 -41.38 3.38 -3.58
N LEU A 267 -41.94 4.55 -3.22
CA LEU A 267 -41.61 5.84 -3.84
C LEU A 267 -40.15 6.24 -3.58
N HIS A 268 -39.65 6.06 -2.36
CA HIS A 268 -38.26 6.33 -1.99
C HIS A 268 -37.29 5.45 -2.77
N TRP A 269 -37.54 4.14 -2.83
CA TRP A 269 -36.75 3.22 -3.64
C TRP A 269 -36.75 3.61 -5.13
N SER A 270 -37.93 3.88 -5.71
CA SER A 270 -38.04 4.29 -7.11
C SER A 270 -37.26 5.57 -7.44
N ARG A 271 -37.18 6.52 -6.50
CA ARG A 271 -36.41 7.76 -6.69
C ARG A 271 -34.91 7.56 -6.50
N LEU A 272 -34.48 6.75 -5.53
CA LEU A 272 -33.07 6.34 -5.39
C LEU A 272 -32.58 5.66 -6.66
N GLN A 273 -33.35 4.69 -7.18
CA GLN A 273 -33.01 3.99 -8.40
C GLN A 273 -32.87 4.96 -9.58
N SER A 274 -33.83 5.88 -9.77
CA SER A 274 -33.78 6.88 -10.85
C SER A 274 -32.55 7.79 -10.75
N TYR A 275 -32.19 8.23 -9.55
CA TYR A 275 -30.99 9.04 -9.31
C TYR A 275 -29.70 8.26 -9.60
N TRP A 276 -29.61 7.01 -9.14
CA TRP A 276 -28.44 6.16 -9.36
C TRP A 276 -28.32 5.66 -10.80
N ASP A 277 -29.42 5.51 -11.54
CA ASP A 277 -29.41 5.12 -12.96
C ASP A 277 -28.81 6.22 -13.87
N GLU A 278 -28.88 7.49 -13.47
CA GLU A 278 -28.27 8.62 -14.18
C GLU A 278 -26.73 8.71 -13.99
N VAL A 279 -26.17 8.05 -12.97
CA VAL A 279 -24.73 8.11 -12.62
C VAL A 279 -24.01 6.84 -13.07
N SER A 280 -22.86 6.99 -13.75
CA SER A 280 -22.03 5.87 -14.18
C SER A 280 -21.34 5.17 -13.00
N ALA A 281 -20.99 3.89 -13.15
CA ALA A 281 -20.49 3.08 -12.04
C ALA A 281 -19.12 3.55 -11.49
N ASP A 282 -18.33 4.26 -12.30
CA ASP A 282 -17.08 4.92 -11.95
C ASP A 282 -17.26 6.27 -11.21
N GLN A 283 -18.48 6.82 -11.22
CA GLN A 283 -18.80 8.13 -10.62
C GLN A 283 -19.76 8.03 -9.42
N ILE A 284 -20.35 6.86 -9.18
CA ILE A 284 -21.32 6.65 -8.11
C ILE A 284 -20.63 6.42 -6.75
N SER A 285 -21.13 7.08 -5.71
CA SER A 285 -20.67 6.85 -4.35
C SER A 285 -21.28 5.57 -3.78
N PHE A 286 -20.51 4.47 -3.79
CA PHE A 286 -20.96 3.19 -3.20
C PHE A 286 -21.20 3.30 -1.68
N SER A 287 -20.49 4.17 -0.96
CA SER A 287 -20.76 4.43 0.47
C SER A 287 -22.16 4.97 0.69
N ASP A 288 -22.63 5.89 -0.15
CA ASP A 288 -23.97 6.48 -0.02
C ASP A 288 -25.04 5.40 -0.24
N MET A 289 -24.83 4.51 -1.22
CA MET A 289 -25.72 3.37 -1.48
C MET A 289 -25.77 2.38 -0.30
N ILE A 290 -24.62 2.10 0.31
CA ILE A 290 -24.47 1.23 1.48
C ILE A 290 -25.14 1.86 2.71
N ASP A 291 -25.04 3.17 2.92
CA ASP A 291 -25.73 3.87 3.99
C ASP A 291 -27.26 3.85 3.79
N HIS A 292 -27.73 4.03 2.56
CA HIS A 292 -29.14 3.86 2.21
C HIS A 292 -29.64 2.42 2.44
N HIS A 293 -28.81 1.40 2.15
CA HIS A 293 -29.11 0.00 2.45
C HIS A 293 -29.29 -0.22 3.97
N HIS A 294 -28.30 0.15 4.78
CA HIS A 294 -28.34 -0.02 6.24
C HIS A 294 -29.51 0.74 6.89
N ARG A 295 -29.83 1.95 6.41
CA ARG A 295 -30.96 2.74 6.93
C ARG A 295 -32.31 2.14 6.55
N MET A 296 -32.45 1.58 5.35
CA MET A 296 -33.66 0.84 4.97
C MET A 296 -33.82 -0.44 5.81
N GLN A 297 -32.73 -1.15 6.10
CA GLN A 297 -32.74 -2.31 7.00
C GLN A 297 -33.12 -1.91 8.44
N GLY A 298 -32.60 -0.77 8.93
CA GLY A 298 -32.97 -0.21 10.23
C GLY A 298 -34.44 0.22 10.31
N LEU A 299 -35.04 0.68 9.21
CA LEU A 299 -36.47 0.95 9.10
C LEU A 299 -37.30 -0.34 9.06
N ALA A 300 -36.89 -1.34 8.26
CA ALA A 300 -37.57 -2.64 8.15
C ALA A 300 -37.73 -3.33 9.51
N ASN A 301 -36.69 -3.27 10.36
CA ASN A 301 -36.71 -3.81 11.71
C ASN A 301 -37.64 -3.07 12.71
N GLN A 302 -38.15 -1.88 12.36
CA GLN A 302 -38.95 -1.04 13.26
C GLN A 302 -40.43 -0.94 12.85
N VAL A 303 -40.72 -1.16 11.57
CA VAL A 303 -42.08 -1.17 11.01
C VAL A 303 -42.85 -2.39 11.51
N LEU A 304 -44.11 -2.19 11.92
CA LEU A 304 -44.94 -3.20 12.60
C LEU A 304 -46.09 -3.75 11.73
N GLY A 305 -46.41 -3.12 10.60
CA GLY A 305 -47.45 -3.57 9.67
C GLY A 305 -46.90 -4.45 8.55
N THR A 306 -47.59 -5.55 8.25
CA THR A 306 -47.13 -6.56 7.27
C THR A 306 -46.83 -5.98 5.89
N ASP A 307 -47.66 -5.08 5.37
CA ASP A 307 -47.50 -4.49 4.03
C ASP A 307 -46.35 -3.48 3.97
N ALA A 308 -46.14 -2.70 5.04
CA ALA A 308 -45.02 -1.76 5.15
C ALA A 308 -43.70 -2.49 5.40
N GLN A 309 -43.70 -3.54 6.25
CA GLN A 309 -42.54 -4.39 6.50
C GLN A 309 -42.13 -5.14 5.24
N SER A 310 -43.09 -5.70 4.50
CA SER A 310 -42.80 -6.39 3.23
C SER A 310 -42.24 -5.43 2.18
N ALA A 311 -42.73 -4.19 2.10
CA ALA A 311 -42.15 -3.17 1.23
C ALA A 311 -40.72 -2.77 1.66
N ALA A 312 -40.47 -2.63 2.97
CA ALA A 312 -39.14 -2.35 3.50
C ALA A 312 -38.16 -3.48 3.16
N ASP A 313 -38.52 -4.75 3.44
CA ASP A 313 -37.72 -5.93 3.11
C ASP A 313 -37.44 -6.04 1.61
N GLN A 314 -38.45 -5.77 0.77
CA GLN A 314 -38.28 -5.75 -0.69
C GLN A 314 -37.32 -4.63 -1.12
N ALA A 315 -37.41 -3.44 -0.52
CA ALA A 315 -36.51 -2.33 -0.80
C ALA A 315 -35.06 -2.62 -0.34
N VAL A 316 -34.85 -3.22 0.84
CA VAL A 316 -33.51 -3.69 1.29
C VAL A 316 -32.89 -4.62 0.25
N ARG A 317 -33.64 -5.66 -0.15
CA ARG A 317 -33.17 -6.64 -1.16
C ARG A 317 -32.89 -5.97 -2.51
N ALA A 318 -33.73 -5.03 -2.95
CA ALA A 318 -33.57 -4.33 -4.21
C ALA A 318 -32.33 -3.41 -4.20
N ILE A 319 -32.08 -2.67 -3.11
CA ILE A 319 -30.88 -1.84 -2.94
C ILE A 319 -29.62 -2.74 -2.98
N HIS A 320 -29.60 -3.86 -2.25
CA HIS A 320 -28.45 -4.78 -2.22
C HIS A 320 -28.13 -5.35 -3.61
N LEU A 321 -29.15 -5.84 -4.33
CA LEU A 321 -28.98 -6.31 -5.71
C LEU A 321 -28.51 -5.20 -6.66
N TYR A 322 -28.97 -3.96 -6.45
CA TYR A 322 -28.56 -2.82 -7.26
C TYR A 322 -27.09 -2.42 -7.00
N ILE A 323 -26.63 -2.46 -5.75
CA ILE A 323 -25.20 -2.33 -5.40
C ILE A 323 -24.38 -3.41 -6.11
N SER A 324 -24.79 -4.69 -6.04
CA SER A 324 -24.14 -5.80 -6.74
C SER A 324 -24.03 -5.55 -8.25
N ASN A 325 -25.11 -5.05 -8.88
CA ASN A 325 -25.13 -4.75 -10.31
C ASN A 325 -24.20 -3.59 -10.68
N LYS A 326 -24.16 -2.51 -9.89
CA LYS A 326 -23.19 -1.41 -10.10
C LYS A 326 -21.75 -1.87 -9.88
N ALA A 327 -21.49 -2.73 -8.89
CA ALA A 327 -20.16 -3.31 -8.66
C ALA A 327 -19.71 -4.17 -9.86
N ARG A 328 -20.62 -4.96 -10.46
CA ARG A 328 -20.33 -5.72 -11.69
C ARG A 328 -20.04 -4.83 -12.90
N ALA A 329 -20.76 -3.73 -13.04
CA ALA A 329 -20.48 -2.72 -14.05
C ALA A 329 -19.10 -2.07 -13.84
N LEU A 330 -18.74 -1.76 -12.58
CA LEU A 330 -17.43 -1.23 -12.23
C LEU A 330 -16.28 -2.22 -12.52
N GLY A 331 -16.47 -3.50 -12.19
CA GLY A 331 -15.50 -4.55 -12.52
C GLY A 331 -15.32 -4.73 -14.03
N THR A 332 -16.38 -4.52 -14.81
CA THR A 332 -16.31 -4.50 -16.28
C THR A 332 -15.52 -3.29 -16.80
N ILE A 333 -15.67 -2.10 -16.18
CA ILE A 333 -14.85 -0.92 -16.49
C ILE A 333 -13.38 -1.19 -16.15
N GLY A 334 -13.09 -1.71 -14.95
CA GLY A 334 -11.75 -2.07 -14.51
C GLY A 334 -11.07 -3.05 -15.47
N TYR A 335 -11.73 -4.17 -15.79
CA TYR A 335 -11.24 -5.15 -16.77
C TYR A 335 -10.95 -4.51 -18.14
N ASN A 336 -11.86 -3.68 -18.66
CA ASN A 336 -11.66 -3.01 -19.94
C ASN A 336 -10.47 -2.04 -19.92
N LEU A 337 -10.20 -1.35 -18.81
CA LEU A 337 -9.01 -0.50 -18.66
C LEU A 337 -7.73 -1.34 -18.70
N CYS A 338 -7.70 -2.47 -17.98
CA CYS A 338 -6.59 -3.42 -17.98
C CYS A 338 -6.33 -4.00 -19.40
N GLN A 339 -7.38 -4.32 -20.16
CA GLN A 339 -7.26 -4.78 -21.56
C GLN A 339 -6.73 -3.70 -22.53
N ASN A 340 -6.73 -2.43 -22.13
CA ASN A 340 -6.14 -1.31 -22.87
C ASN A 340 -4.79 -0.86 -22.28
N ASP A 341 -4.10 -1.72 -21.52
CA ASP A 341 -2.83 -1.42 -20.82
C ASP A 341 -2.92 -0.22 -19.84
N ASN A 342 -4.13 0.15 -19.37
CA ASN A 342 -4.29 1.17 -18.31
C ASN A 342 -4.45 0.53 -16.93
N CYS A 343 -3.45 0.75 -16.07
CA CYS A 343 -3.39 0.20 -14.73
C CYS A 343 -4.35 0.85 -13.72
N ASP A 344 -4.97 1.99 -14.05
CA ASP A 344 -6.12 2.53 -13.29
C ASP A 344 -7.25 1.49 -13.16
N GLY A 345 -7.34 0.55 -14.10
CA GLY A 345 -8.28 -0.58 -14.04
C GLY A 345 -8.13 -1.44 -12.78
N ARG A 346 -6.92 -1.48 -12.21
CA ARG A 346 -6.58 -2.29 -11.03
C ARG A 346 -7.25 -1.77 -9.75
N ASP A 347 -7.37 -0.44 -9.61
CA ASP A 347 -8.05 0.19 -8.47
C ASP A 347 -9.54 -0.13 -8.47
N TYR A 348 -10.18 -0.08 -9.63
CA TYR A 348 -11.60 -0.46 -9.78
C TYR A 348 -11.84 -1.94 -9.46
N LEU A 349 -10.96 -2.84 -9.92
CA LEU A 349 -11.07 -4.27 -9.63
C LEU A 349 -10.86 -4.56 -8.14
N MET A 350 -9.84 -3.94 -7.50
CA MET A 350 -9.63 -4.00 -6.05
C MET A 350 -10.85 -3.53 -5.27
N TYR A 351 -11.49 -2.43 -5.69
CA TYR A 351 -12.68 -1.92 -5.01
C TYR A 351 -13.88 -2.88 -5.12
N VAL A 352 -14.06 -3.55 -6.26
CA VAL A 352 -15.08 -4.62 -6.40
C VAL A 352 -14.78 -5.83 -5.50
N LEU A 353 -13.51 -6.21 -5.33
CA LEU A 353 -13.13 -7.27 -4.38
C LEU A 353 -13.46 -6.88 -2.93
N GLN A 354 -13.16 -5.63 -2.53
CA GLN A 354 -13.51 -5.10 -1.20
C GLN A 354 -15.02 -5.09 -0.95
N LEU A 355 -15.84 -4.70 -1.95
CA LEU A 355 -17.30 -4.82 -1.89
C LEU A 355 -17.75 -6.29 -1.78
N GLY A 356 -17.04 -7.22 -2.43
CA GLY A 356 -17.28 -8.67 -2.31
C GLY A 356 -16.98 -9.24 -0.93
N ASP A 357 -15.94 -8.76 -0.26
CA ASP A 357 -15.60 -9.13 1.12
C ASP A 357 -16.55 -8.52 2.15
N GLN A 358 -17.11 -7.34 1.86
CA GLN A 358 -18.20 -6.73 2.64
C GLN A 358 -19.57 -7.41 2.39
N GLY A 359 -19.65 -8.36 1.45
CA GLY A 359 -20.90 -9.09 1.13
C GLY A 359 -21.84 -8.38 0.16
N TYR A 360 -21.40 -7.32 -0.52
CA TYR A 360 -22.22 -6.54 -1.47
C TYR A 360 -22.23 -7.10 -2.90
N VAL A 361 -21.30 -7.98 -3.25
CA VAL A 361 -21.27 -8.67 -4.55
C VAL A 361 -21.93 -10.05 -4.44
N VAL A 362 -23.20 -10.11 -4.86
CA VAL A 362 -24.10 -11.25 -4.63
C VAL A 362 -24.90 -11.67 -5.88
N THR A 363 -25.41 -12.91 -5.87
CA THR A 363 -26.38 -13.43 -6.84
C THR A 363 -27.80 -12.87 -6.61
N SER A 364 -28.75 -13.22 -7.48
CA SER A 364 -30.18 -12.89 -7.32
C SER A 364 -30.81 -13.40 -6.02
N GLU A 365 -30.20 -14.42 -5.40
CA GLU A 365 -30.64 -15.04 -4.15
C GLU A 365 -29.99 -14.40 -2.92
N LEU A 366 -29.20 -13.33 -3.09
CA LEU A 366 -28.42 -12.63 -2.05
C LEU A 366 -27.34 -13.52 -1.40
N VAL A 367 -26.77 -14.44 -2.16
CA VAL A 367 -25.59 -15.25 -1.78
C VAL A 367 -24.34 -14.60 -2.38
N ARG A 368 -23.22 -14.54 -1.64
CA ARG A 368 -21.93 -14.02 -2.14
C ARG A 368 -21.55 -14.75 -3.44
N ASP A 369 -21.27 -13.99 -4.50
CA ASP A 369 -20.93 -14.58 -5.80
C ASP A 369 -19.43 -14.87 -5.89
N ASP A 370 -19.00 -15.93 -5.20
CA ASP A 370 -17.61 -16.38 -5.15
C ASP A 370 -17.04 -16.67 -6.55
N ALA A 371 -17.87 -17.11 -7.50
CA ALA A 371 -17.45 -17.41 -8.86
C ALA A 371 -17.11 -16.13 -9.65
N TYR A 372 -17.95 -15.10 -9.54
CA TYR A 372 -17.65 -13.79 -10.11
C TYR A 372 -16.47 -13.11 -9.40
N LEU A 373 -16.37 -13.21 -8.06
CA LEU A 373 -15.24 -12.65 -7.33
C LEU A 373 -13.91 -13.34 -7.68
N GLN A 374 -13.90 -14.65 -7.89
CA GLN A 374 -12.73 -15.36 -8.41
C GLN A 374 -12.33 -14.87 -9.82
N GLN A 375 -13.31 -14.57 -10.68
CA GLN A 375 -13.07 -13.97 -11.99
C GLN A 375 -12.50 -12.54 -11.90
N VAL A 376 -13.01 -11.71 -10.98
CA VAL A 376 -12.47 -10.37 -10.72
C VAL A 376 -11.06 -10.43 -10.14
N GLN A 377 -10.77 -11.40 -9.26
CA GLN A 377 -9.43 -11.64 -8.74
C GLN A 377 -8.45 -12.00 -9.87
N GLN A 378 -8.84 -12.91 -10.77
CA GLN A 378 -8.03 -13.22 -11.95
C GLN A 378 -7.82 -11.97 -12.82
N TRP A 379 -8.87 -11.19 -13.09
CA TRP A 379 -8.70 -9.93 -13.82
C TRP A 379 -7.76 -8.95 -13.12
N TYR A 380 -7.76 -8.88 -11.79
CA TYR A 380 -6.89 -8.01 -11.00
C TYR A 380 -5.42 -8.47 -11.02
N ASP A 381 -5.19 -9.78 -11.01
CA ASP A 381 -3.86 -10.39 -11.11
C ASP A 381 -3.29 -10.25 -12.54
N ASP A 382 -4.11 -10.51 -13.56
CA ASP A 382 -3.80 -10.26 -14.98
C ASP A 382 -3.64 -8.75 -15.29
N CYS A 383 -4.21 -7.85 -14.46
CA CYS A 383 -4.25 -6.41 -14.73
C CYS A 383 -2.89 -5.74 -14.50
N CYS A 384 -2.26 -5.33 -15.61
CA CYS A 384 -0.90 -4.82 -15.58
C CYS A 384 0.04 -5.78 -14.85
N GLU A 385 0.07 -7.05 -15.26
CA GLU A 385 1.16 -7.96 -14.90
C GLU A 385 2.49 -7.24 -15.16
N THR A 386 3.16 -6.91 -14.05
CA THR A 386 4.41 -6.13 -13.97
C THR A 386 5.62 -6.92 -14.46
N ASP A 387 5.39 -8.15 -14.89
CA ASP A 387 6.41 -9.06 -15.40
C ASP A 387 6.79 -8.63 -16.82
N LEU A 388 7.70 -7.65 -16.87
CA LEU A 388 8.45 -7.31 -18.08
C LEU A 388 9.27 -8.54 -18.51
N VAL A 389 8.81 -9.23 -19.55
CA VAL A 389 9.60 -10.24 -20.23
C VAL A 389 10.63 -9.52 -21.09
N VAL A 390 11.87 -9.48 -20.60
CA VAL A 390 13.03 -8.95 -21.32
C VAL A 390 13.76 -10.11 -21.99
N SER A 391 13.93 -10.06 -23.31
CA SER A 391 14.74 -11.03 -24.04
C SER A 391 15.73 -10.34 -24.97
N ILE A 392 16.91 -10.92 -25.11
CA ILE A 392 18.05 -10.36 -25.85
C ILE A 392 18.48 -11.31 -26.97
N ALA A 393 18.79 -10.77 -28.14
CA ALA A 393 19.22 -11.54 -29.31
C ALA A 393 20.30 -10.81 -30.12
N VAL A 394 21.31 -11.55 -30.58
CA VAL A 394 22.29 -11.05 -31.57
C VAL A 394 21.65 -11.01 -32.96
N SER A 395 21.78 -9.86 -33.61
CA SER A 395 21.29 -9.57 -34.96
C SER A 395 22.46 -9.62 -35.96
N GLY A 396 23.01 -10.80 -36.20
CA GLY A 396 24.15 -11.01 -37.10
C GLY A 396 25.21 -11.95 -36.52
N SER A 397 26.49 -11.58 -36.68
CA SER A 397 27.61 -12.29 -36.05
C SER A 397 27.67 -12.00 -34.54
N SER A 398 27.87 -13.03 -33.73
CA SER A 398 28.32 -12.91 -32.34
C SER A 398 29.85 -12.81 -32.21
N MET A 399 30.59 -13.08 -33.29
CA MET A 399 32.04 -12.85 -33.35
C MET A 399 32.34 -11.43 -33.85
N ILE A 400 33.20 -10.72 -33.12
CA ILE A 400 33.69 -9.38 -33.45
C ILE A 400 35.21 -9.42 -33.53
N GLU A 401 35.77 -9.21 -34.71
CA GLU A 401 37.21 -8.96 -34.89
C GLU A 401 37.56 -7.58 -34.27
N ARG A 402 38.57 -7.52 -33.39
CA ARG A 402 39.01 -6.24 -32.79
C ARG A 402 39.93 -5.41 -33.69
N VAL A 403 40.57 -6.04 -34.68
CA VAL A 403 41.49 -5.39 -35.63
C VAL A 403 41.21 -5.91 -37.04
N ALA A 404 41.26 -5.00 -38.01
CA ALA A 404 41.21 -5.34 -39.43
C ALA A 404 42.61 -5.27 -40.05
N LEU A 405 42.94 -6.22 -40.92
CA LEU A 405 44.21 -6.23 -41.65
C LEU A 405 44.19 -5.35 -42.90
N ASP A 406 43.00 -5.12 -43.47
CA ASP A 406 42.76 -4.18 -44.56
C ASP A 406 41.66 -3.19 -44.17
N ARG A 407 41.84 -1.92 -44.54
CA ARG A 407 40.83 -0.87 -44.37
C ARG A 407 39.63 -1.10 -45.30
N ASP A 408 39.84 -1.65 -46.49
CA ASP A 408 38.76 -1.92 -47.43
C ASP A 408 37.90 -3.10 -46.97
N ASP A 409 38.45 -4.07 -46.22
CA ASP A 409 37.67 -5.14 -45.58
C ASP A 409 36.69 -4.61 -44.51
N VAL A 410 37.07 -3.57 -43.75
CA VAL A 410 36.15 -2.91 -42.79
C VAL A 410 34.95 -2.28 -43.51
N TYR A 411 35.15 -1.72 -44.70
CA TYR A 411 34.08 -1.12 -45.49
C TYR A 411 33.27 -2.16 -46.26
N ALA A 412 33.88 -3.26 -46.69
CA ALA A 412 33.21 -4.36 -47.37
C ALA A 412 32.34 -5.19 -46.40
N ASN A 413 32.86 -5.49 -45.20
CA ASN A 413 32.25 -6.35 -44.20
C ASN A 413 32.22 -5.70 -42.79
N PRO A 414 31.55 -4.55 -42.61
CA PRO A 414 31.52 -3.85 -41.32
C PRO A 414 30.97 -4.70 -40.16
N TYR A 415 30.12 -5.68 -40.48
CA TYR A 415 29.52 -6.62 -39.52
C TYR A 415 30.51 -7.62 -38.89
N ASN A 416 31.74 -7.73 -39.40
CA ASN A 416 32.81 -8.45 -38.69
C ASN A 416 33.38 -7.63 -37.53
N TYR A 417 33.18 -6.30 -37.52
CA TYR A 417 33.79 -5.35 -36.58
C TYR A 417 32.77 -4.68 -35.64
N ILE A 418 31.48 -5.00 -35.79
CA ILE A 418 30.40 -4.57 -34.90
C ILE A 418 29.41 -5.72 -34.66
N CYS A 419 29.01 -5.93 -33.41
CA CYS A 419 27.83 -6.75 -33.11
C CYS A 419 26.64 -5.83 -32.86
N SER A 420 25.50 -6.15 -33.50
CA SER A 420 24.22 -5.51 -33.20
C SER A 420 23.37 -6.46 -32.39
N LEU A 421 22.85 -5.98 -31.27
CA LEU A 421 21.94 -6.68 -30.37
C LEU A 421 20.57 -6.02 -30.45
N THR A 422 19.52 -6.83 -30.43
CA THR A 422 18.15 -6.36 -30.22
C THR A 422 17.67 -6.90 -28.88
N VAL A 423 17.11 -6.03 -28.04
CA VAL A 423 16.39 -6.40 -26.83
C VAL A 423 14.91 -6.14 -27.06
N ASP A 424 14.09 -7.17 -26.89
CA ASP A 424 12.63 -7.10 -26.84
C ASP A 424 12.20 -6.93 -25.38
N VAL A 425 11.35 -5.93 -25.10
CA VAL A 425 10.69 -5.70 -23.80
C VAL A 425 9.18 -5.82 -23.99
N LYS A 426 8.58 -6.82 -23.36
CA LYS A 426 7.15 -7.14 -23.47
C LYS A 426 6.53 -7.33 -22.09
N GLY A 427 5.20 -7.23 -21.98
CA GLY A 427 4.49 -7.80 -20.83
C GLY A 427 4.44 -9.33 -20.93
N ALA A 428 4.01 -10.00 -19.86
CA ALA A 428 3.80 -11.45 -19.82
C ALA A 428 2.86 -11.97 -20.93
N SER A 429 1.86 -11.19 -21.31
CA SER A 429 0.96 -11.46 -22.45
C SER A 429 1.62 -11.38 -23.84
N GLY A 430 2.88 -10.94 -23.92
CA GLY A 430 3.63 -10.75 -25.15
C GLY A 430 3.41 -9.41 -25.85
N THR A 431 2.56 -8.50 -25.33
CA THR A 431 2.41 -7.14 -25.88
C THR A 431 3.71 -6.34 -25.69
N PRO A 432 4.17 -5.60 -26.72
CA PRO A 432 5.35 -4.74 -26.59
C PRO A 432 5.15 -3.61 -25.56
N LYS A 433 6.20 -3.29 -24.80
CA LYS A 433 6.17 -2.21 -23.80
C LYS A 433 7.11 -1.07 -24.22
N PRO A 434 6.59 0.00 -24.86
CA PRO A 434 7.39 1.14 -25.32
C PRO A 434 7.86 2.04 -24.17
N GLY A 435 8.90 2.85 -24.41
CA GLY A 435 9.41 3.86 -23.49
C GLY A 435 10.17 3.34 -22.26
N LYS A 436 10.19 2.04 -21.98
CA LYS A 436 10.89 1.44 -20.85
C LYS A 436 12.41 1.64 -21.01
N SER A 437 13.10 1.99 -19.93
CA SER A 437 14.56 2.21 -19.95
C SER A 437 15.28 0.86 -19.90
N VAL A 438 16.14 0.59 -20.87
CA VAL A 438 16.89 -0.67 -20.98
C VAL A 438 18.38 -0.41 -20.85
N LYS A 439 19.07 -1.23 -20.07
CA LYS A 439 20.54 -1.27 -19.94
C LYS A 439 21.07 -2.61 -20.41
N LEU A 440 22.29 -2.59 -20.95
CA LEU A 440 23.03 -3.77 -21.38
C LEU A 440 24.25 -3.96 -20.46
N PHE A 441 24.50 -5.19 -20.02
CA PHE A 441 25.59 -5.57 -19.11
C PHE A 441 26.33 -6.80 -19.65
N ALA A 442 27.57 -7.00 -19.17
CA ALA A 442 28.26 -8.28 -19.24
C ALA A 442 28.28 -8.92 -17.85
N GLU A 443 28.22 -10.25 -17.80
CA GLU A 443 28.37 -10.99 -16.54
C GLU A 443 29.67 -10.65 -15.81
N GLY A 444 29.57 -10.53 -14.49
CA GLY A 444 30.68 -10.11 -13.62
C GLY A 444 31.06 -8.62 -13.67
N GLN A 445 30.46 -7.79 -14.54
CA GLN A 445 30.70 -6.34 -14.55
C GLN A 445 29.63 -5.57 -13.77
N HIS A 446 30.06 -4.53 -13.04
CA HIS A 446 29.17 -3.68 -12.22
C HIS A 446 28.68 -2.41 -12.92
N TYR A 447 28.93 -2.26 -14.22
CA TYR A 447 28.52 -1.09 -15.01
C TYR A 447 27.81 -1.50 -16.30
N SER A 448 26.87 -0.67 -16.76
CA SER A 448 26.17 -0.88 -18.03
C SER A 448 27.07 -0.49 -19.21
N ILE A 449 27.24 -1.39 -20.17
CA ILE A 449 27.98 -1.18 -21.43
C ILE A 449 27.27 -0.11 -22.29
N SER A 450 25.93 -0.14 -22.29
CA SER A 450 25.09 0.79 -23.02
C SER A 450 23.70 0.91 -22.38
N ALA A 451 22.95 1.95 -22.75
CA ALA A 451 21.58 2.19 -22.29
C ALA A 451 20.74 2.85 -23.40
N GLY A 452 19.43 2.59 -23.39
CA GLY A 452 18.46 3.10 -24.35
C GLY A 452 17.02 3.03 -23.82
N SER A 453 16.05 3.27 -24.70
CA SER A 453 14.61 3.19 -24.39
C SER A 453 13.89 2.41 -25.49
N SER A 454 12.93 1.56 -25.13
CA SER A 454 12.16 0.78 -26.10
C SER A 454 11.32 1.66 -27.03
N ASN A 455 11.28 1.30 -28.31
CA ASN A 455 10.41 1.93 -29.31
C ASN A 455 8.96 1.40 -29.21
N ASP A 456 8.09 1.85 -30.12
CA ASP A 456 6.68 1.42 -30.20
C ASP A 456 6.49 -0.10 -30.37
N ASP A 457 7.48 -0.80 -30.96
CA ASP A 457 7.52 -2.26 -31.08
C ASP A 457 8.15 -2.96 -29.84
N GLY A 458 8.37 -2.23 -28.74
CA GLY A 458 8.99 -2.73 -27.50
C GLY A 458 10.48 -3.04 -27.62
N LYS A 459 11.15 -2.56 -28.67
CA LYS A 459 12.54 -2.95 -29.02
C LYS A 459 13.58 -1.88 -28.74
N VAL A 460 14.76 -2.33 -28.32
CA VAL A 460 15.98 -1.51 -28.21
C VAL A 460 17.10 -2.14 -29.02
N GLY A 461 17.69 -1.37 -29.92
CA GLY A 461 18.91 -1.76 -30.63
C GLY A 461 20.16 -1.25 -29.89
N PHE A 462 21.11 -2.14 -29.64
CA PHE A 462 22.45 -1.80 -29.15
C PHE A 462 23.50 -2.19 -30.18
N THR A 463 24.54 -1.37 -30.34
CA THR A 463 25.72 -1.72 -31.14
C THR A 463 26.95 -1.75 -30.26
N ILE A 464 27.61 -2.92 -30.21
CA ILE A 464 28.89 -3.10 -29.53
C ILE A 464 30.00 -2.84 -30.53
N ASN A 465 30.98 -2.05 -30.11
CA ASN A 465 32.19 -1.74 -30.86
C ASN A 465 33.42 -2.04 -29.97
N PRO A 466 34.49 -2.66 -30.52
CA PRO A 466 35.65 -3.09 -29.74
C PRO A 466 36.41 -1.95 -29.03
N ARG A 467 36.23 -0.67 -29.42
CA ARG A 467 36.92 0.48 -28.78
C ARG A 467 36.56 0.77 -27.33
N ARG A 468 35.51 0.16 -26.77
CA ARG A 468 34.96 0.49 -25.43
C ARG A 468 35.32 -0.53 -24.33
N ILE A 469 36.29 -1.39 -24.59
CA ILE A 469 36.49 -2.61 -23.80
C ILE A 469 37.92 -2.65 -23.25
N ASP A 470 38.05 -3.05 -21.99
CA ASP A 470 39.33 -3.32 -21.35
C ASP A 470 40.04 -4.51 -22.03
N TRP A 471 41.33 -4.37 -22.30
CA TRP A 471 42.05 -5.32 -23.16
C TRP A 471 42.57 -6.51 -22.35
N TYR A 472 42.01 -7.69 -22.60
CA TYR A 472 42.47 -8.94 -22.01
C TYR A 472 43.42 -9.73 -22.92
N CYS A 473 44.24 -10.51 -22.24
CA CYS A 473 45.46 -11.18 -22.70
C CYS A 473 45.21 -12.50 -23.46
N GLN A 474 44.13 -12.59 -24.24
CA GLN A 474 43.60 -13.85 -24.77
C GLN A 474 43.17 -13.69 -26.23
N GLU A 475 43.41 -14.72 -27.06
CA GLU A 475 43.09 -14.71 -28.51
C GLU A 475 41.60 -14.51 -28.76
N THR A 476 40.78 -15.11 -27.90
CA THR A 476 39.34 -14.83 -27.85
C THR A 476 38.94 -14.42 -26.45
N GLU A 477 37.98 -13.51 -26.37
CA GLU A 477 37.35 -13.06 -25.13
C GLU A 477 35.84 -13.13 -25.34
N THR A 478 35.12 -13.97 -24.58
CA THR A 478 33.66 -14.09 -24.72
C THR A 478 32.96 -13.42 -23.56
N TRP A 479 32.04 -12.50 -23.88
CA TRP A 479 31.17 -11.82 -22.92
C TRP A 479 29.78 -12.44 -22.95
N GLU A 480 29.32 -12.93 -21.80
CA GLU A 480 27.92 -13.31 -21.60
C GLU A 480 27.10 -12.05 -21.32
N LEU A 481 26.35 -11.59 -22.32
CA LEU A 481 25.61 -10.34 -22.24
C LEU A 481 24.17 -10.55 -21.80
N TYR A 482 23.70 -9.73 -20.87
CA TYR A 482 22.29 -9.68 -20.49
C TYR A 482 21.76 -8.24 -20.54
N ALA A 483 20.44 -8.11 -20.61
CA ALA A 483 19.77 -6.82 -20.55
C ALA A 483 18.93 -6.72 -19.28
N GLU A 484 18.71 -5.49 -18.82
CA GLU A 484 17.74 -5.18 -17.77
C GLU A 484 16.82 -4.06 -18.24
N ALA A 485 15.51 -4.20 -18.05
CA ALA A 485 14.53 -3.13 -18.23
C ALA A 485 14.08 -2.59 -16.87
N TYR A 486 14.04 -1.27 -16.71
CA TYR A 486 13.49 -0.65 -15.50
C TYR A 486 11.97 -0.68 -15.55
N GLU A 487 11.37 -1.21 -14.48
CA GLU A 487 9.95 -1.07 -14.24
C GLU A 487 9.67 0.03 -13.21
N ILE A 488 8.78 0.98 -13.57
CA ILE A 488 8.57 2.20 -12.79
C ILE A 488 7.52 1.99 -11.70
N GLU A 489 6.51 1.16 -11.93
CA GLU A 489 5.45 0.85 -10.96
C GLU A 489 5.98 0.02 -9.76
N THR A 490 7.01 -0.80 -9.97
CA THR A 490 7.67 -1.60 -8.92
C THR A 490 9.00 -1.01 -8.43
N GLU A 491 9.50 0.03 -9.11
CA GLU A 491 10.86 0.59 -8.97
C GLU A 491 12.01 -0.45 -9.13
N THR A 492 11.77 -1.58 -9.80
CA THR A 492 12.76 -2.66 -9.96
C THR A 492 13.39 -2.71 -11.36
N TRP A 493 14.55 -3.37 -11.48
CA TRP A 493 15.12 -3.75 -12.77
C TRP A 493 14.80 -5.22 -13.05
N VAL A 494 14.13 -5.51 -14.16
CA VAL A 494 13.82 -6.87 -14.60
C VAL A 494 14.88 -7.31 -15.60
N ARG A 495 15.63 -8.35 -15.22
CA ARG A 495 16.74 -8.91 -15.99
C ARG A 495 16.24 -9.92 -17.03
N SER A 496 16.91 -9.99 -18.18
CA SER A 496 16.63 -10.99 -19.22
C SER A 496 16.84 -12.43 -18.73
N ASP A 497 15.94 -13.31 -19.16
CA ASP A 497 15.94 -14.74 -18.81
C ASP A 497 17.17 -15.48 -19.35
N GLN A 498 17.73 -14.98 -20.45
CA GLN A 498 18.88 -15.52 -21.16
C GLN A 498 20.04 -14.50 -21.21
N THR A 499 21.26 -15.02 -21.29
CA THR A 499 22.44 -14.29 -21.77
C THR A 499 22.66 -14.59 -23.25
N VAL A 500 23.42 -13.74 -23.96
CA VAL A 500 23.93 -14.07 -25.29
C VAL A 500 25.44 -13.90 -25.32
N PRO A 501 26.21 -14.93 -25.75
CA PRO A 501 27.65 -14.82 -25.90
C PRO A 501 28.00 -13.90 -27.08
N VAL A 502 28.91 -12.95 -26.83
CA VAL A 502 29.59 -12.17 -27.85
C VAL A 502 31.09 -12.40 -27.69
N THR A 503 31.72 -13.00 -28.71
CA THR A 503 33.14 -13.34 -28.71
C THR A 503 33.93 -12.29 -29.48
N PHE A 504 34.85 -11.63 -28.81
CA PHE A 504 35.83 -10.77 -29.43
C PHE A 504 37.03 -11.61 -29.86
N VAL A 505 37.42 -11.50 -31.13
CA VAL A 505 38.67 -12.07 -31.65
C VAL A 505 39.73 -10.97 -31.59
N ASN A 506 40.71 -11.15 -30.71
CA ASN A 506 41.78 -10.20 -30.51
C ASN A 506 42.90 -10.46 -31.52
N LEU A 507 43.30 -9.44 -32.28
CA LEU A 507 44.65 -9.43 -32.82
C LEU A 507 45.59 -9.14 -31.67
N LEU A 508 46.64 -9.91 -31.66
CA LEU A 508 47.47 -10.20 -30.53
C LEU A 508 48.88 -10.20 -31.22
N VAL A 509 50.01 -9.73 -30.65
CA VAL A 509 51.39 -9.70 -31.15
C VAL A 509 52.41 -10.15 -30.08
N THR A 510 53.05 -11.32 -30.24
CA THR A 510 54.04 -11.90 -29.27
C THR A 510 55.47 -11.75 -29.75
N THR A 511 56.36 -11.14 -28.94
CA THR A 511 57.75 -10.85 -29.39
C THR A 511 58.79 -10.95 -28.30
N GLU A 512 60.06 -10.97 -28.71
CA GLU A 512 61.20 -11.29 -27.87
C GLU A 512 62.19 -10.12 -27.82
N ILE A 513 62.38 -9.55 -26.62
CA ILE A 513 63.27 -8.43 -26.39
C ILE A 513 64.55 -8.95 -25.73
N ALA A 514 65.63 -9.00 -26.51
CA ALA A 514 66.97 -9.25 -25.98
C ALA A 514 67.56 -7.96 -25.39
N TYR A 515 67.99 -8.02 -24.14
CA TYR A 515 68.70 -6.95 -23.45
C TYR A 515 70.19 -7.28 -23.39
N GLN A 516 71.05 -6.39 -23.88
CA GLN A 516 72.48 -6.43 -23.61
C GLN A 516 72.84 -5.25 -22.70
N TYR A 517 73.51 -5.53 -21.58
CA TYR A 517 73.94 -4.55 -20.59
C TYR A 517 75.45 -4.64 -20.41
N GLU A 518 76.17 -3.59 -20.80
CA GLU A 518 77.60 -3.46 -20.51
C GLU A 518 77.82 -2.45 -19.38
N TYR A 519 78.56 -2.88 -18.36
CA TYR A 519 78.95 -2.08 -17.20
C TYR A 519 80.46 -1.84 -17.23
N ALA A 520 80.87 -0.58 -17.12
CA ALA A 520 82.26 -0.20 -16.93
C ALA A 520 82.38 0.92 -15.89
N SER A 521 82.90 0.58 -14.70
CA SER A 521 83.33 1.58 -13.72
C SER A 521 84.80 1.94 -13.95
N THR A 522 85.10 3.25 -14.04
CA THR A 522 86.48 3.73 -14.13
C THR A 522 86.78 4.79 -13.08
N GLY A 523 87.76 4.51 -12.21
CA GLY A 523 88.51 5.56 -11.50
C GLY A 523 87.93 6.11 -10.20
N GLY A 524 87.57 5.28 -9.22
CA GLY A 524 87.54 5.65 -7.79
C GLY A 524 86.40 6.58 -7.30
N GLU A 525 85.75 7.29 -8.21
CA GLU A 525 84.49 8.03 -7.98
C GLU A 525 83.37 7.31 -8.77
N SER A 526 82.15 7.31 -8.23
CA SER A 526 81.05 6.43 -8.68
C SER A 526 80.34 6.93 -9.95
N PHE A 527 81.09 7.05 -11.03
CA PHE A 527 80.58 7.28 -12.38
C PHE A 527 80.08 5.97 -12.99
N LEU A 528 78.80 5.94 -13.34
CA LEU A 528 78.15 4.84 -14.04
C LEU A 528 77.98 5.22 -15.51
N ASN A 529 78.78 4.59 -16.38
CA ASN A 529 78.50 4.59 -17.81
C ASN A 529 77.72 3.32 -18.15
N VAL A 530 76.49 3.48 -18.65
CA VAL A 530 75.65 2.37 -19.12
C VAL A 530 75.54 2.48 -20.63
N HIS A 531 76.02 1.45 -21.32
CA HIS A 531 75.61 1.16 -22.69
C HIS A 531 74.63 0.00 -22.66
N ALA A 532 73.40 0.29 -23.07
CA ALA A 532 72.37 -0.71 -23.28
C ALA A 532 71.90 -0.62 -24.73
N SER A 533 72.18 -1.64 -25.53
CA SER A 533 71.56 -1.80 -26.84
C SER A 533 70.31 -2.68 -26.69
N LEU A 534 69.19 -2.19 -27.22
CA LEU A 534 68.02 -3.03 -27.45
C LEU A 534 68.03 -3.45 -28.91
N SER A 535 68.30 -4.73 -29.18
CA SER A 535 68.22 -5.28 -30.53
C SER A 535 67.60 -6.67 -30.52
N GLY A 536 66.39 -6.78 -31.08
CA GLY A 536 65.74 -8.06 -31.37
C GLY A 536 65.67 -8.31 -32.88
N ASN A 537 65.95 -9.54 -33.30
CA ASN A 537 65.55 -10.04 -34.62
C ASN A 537 64.55 -11.17 -34.36
N GLY A 538 63.25 -10.89 -34.51
CA GLY A 538 62.23 -11.93 -34.42
C GLY A 538 62.35 -12.91 -35.59
N THR A 539 62.38 -14.21 -35.30
CA THR A 539 62.24 -15.27 -36.30
C THR A 539 61.45 -16.44 -35.72
N ALA A 540 60.14 -16.47 -35.95
CA ALA A 540 59.28 -17.64 -35.75
C ALA A 540 58.14 -17.58 -36.79
N PRO A 541 57.61 -18.72 -37.28
CA PRO A 541 56.59 -18.72 -38.31
C PRO A 541 55.20 -18.46 -37.73
N GLY A 542 54.55 -17.39 -38.16
CA GLY A 542 53.19 -17.03 -37.75
C GLY A 542 52.14 -18.13 -37.96
N ASN A 543 51.24 -18.21 -36.98
CA ASN A 543 49.90 -18.83 -37.07
C ASN A 543 48.98 -18.44 -35.89
N GLU A 544 49.52 -17.93 -34.77
CA GLU A 544 48.74 -17.47 -33.61
C GLU A 544 49.17 -16.04 -33.24
N VAL A 545 48.23 -15.08 -33.24
CA VAL A 545 48.52 -13.68 -32.89
C VAL A 545 48.86 -13.63 -31.36
N GLY A 546 49.72 -12.81 -30.72
CA GLY A 546 49.98 -12.82 -29.23
C GLY A 546 50.19 -11.55 -28.30
N ILE A 547 49.32 -10.51 -28.24
CA ILE A 547 49.43 -9.31 -27.38
C ILE A 547 49.00 -9.76 -25.99
N CYS A 548 50.01 -9.95 -25.18
CA CYS A 548 50.00 -9.53 -23.80
C CYS A 548 50.99 -8.37 -23.65
N SER A 549 51.36 -8.04 -22.41
CA SER A 549 52.58 -7.28 -22.09
C SER A 549 53.89 -7.99 -22.48
N ARG A 550 53.84 -8.92 -23.45
CA ARG A 550 54.95 -9.45 -24.26
C ARG A 550 54.38 -9.71 -25.67
N ALA A 551 54.67 -8.95 -26.74
CA ALA A 551 55.52 -7.76 -26.82
C ALA A 551 55.24 -6.96 -28.13
N CYS A 552 56.26 -6.37 -28.79
CA CYS A 552 56.13 -5.47 -29.95
C CYS A 552 56.88 -5.98 -31.19
N GLU A 553 56.20 -6.14 -32.34
CA GLU A 553 56.82 -6.61 -33.59
C GLU A 553 57.51 -5.47 -34.33
N GLY A 554 58.63 -5.79 -34.98
CA GLY A 554 59.47 -4.83 -35.68
C GLY A 554 60.90 -4.81 -35.14
N LYS A 555 61.84 -4.45 -36.01
CA LYS A 555 63.25 -4.33 -35.63
C LYS A 555 63.46 -3.06 -34.78
N LEU A 556 63.22 -3.17 -33.48
CA LEU A 556 63.69 -2.15 -32.56
C LEU A 556 65.23 -2.23 -32.51
N THR A 557 65.88 -1.16 -32.93
CA THR A 557 67.30 -0.92 -32.66
C THR A 557 67.39 0.46 -32.02
N ARG A 558 67.51 0.50 -30.69
CA ARG A 558 67.81 1.71 -29.94
C ARG A 558 69.00 1.44 -29.05
N ASP A 559 70.06 2.21 -29.29
CA ASP A 559 71.21 2.28 -28.41
C ASP A 559 70.96 3.41 -27.40
N TYR A 560 71.08 3.06 -26.11
CA TYR A 560 71.08 4.02 -25.01
C TYR A 560 72.51 4.13 -24.49
N SER A 561 73.10 5.33 -24.59
CA SER A 561 74.35 5.68 -23.92
C SER A 561 74.05 6.69 -22.82
N TYR A 562 74.25 6.29 -21.58
CA TYR A 562 74.28 7.21 -20.45
C TYR A 562 75.74 7.41 -20.04
N GLU A 563 76.27 8.61 -20.29
CA GLU A 563 77.61 9.01 -19.86
C GLU A 563 77.53 9.92 -18.63
N ASN A 564 78.50 9.79 -17.72
CA ASN A 564 78.69 10.66 -16.56
C ASN A 564 77.51 10.70 -15.56
N CYS A 565 76.73 9.62 -15.42
CA CYS A 565 75.72 9.53 -14.37
C CYS A 565 76.36 9.26 -13.01
N TYR A 566 76.01 10.06 -12.00
CA TYR A 566 76.54 9.96 -10.64
C TYR A 566 75.54 9.24 -9.73
N ILE A 567 76.02 8.22 -9.01
CA ILE A 567 75.21 7.51 -8.01
C ILE A 567 75.30 8.27 -6.69
N THR A 568 74.17 8.81 -6.23
CA THR A 568 74.04 9.37 -4.88
C THR A 568 73.22 8.44 -3.99
N GLY A 569 73.34 8.57 -2.66
CA GLY A 569 72.49 7.84 -1.70
C GLY A 569 70.99 8.21 -1.77
N GLN A 570 70.57 9.08 -2.69
CA GLN A 570 69.17 9.44 -2.97
C GLN A 570 68.73 9.12 -4.41
N GLY A 571 69.58 8.48 -5.22
CA GLY A 571 69.26 8.10 -6.60
C GLY A 571 70.34 8.44 -7.62
N LEU A 572 70.07 8.05 -8.87
CA LEU A 572 70.92 8.29 -10.03
C LEU A 572 70.69 9.72 -10.56
N TYR A 573 71.75 10.52 -10.70
CA TYR A 573 71.68 11.85 -11.32
C TYR A 573 72.62 11.91 -12.53
N CYS A 574 72.06 12.02 -13.73
CA CYS A 574 72.80 12.27 -14.97
C CYS A 574 72.77 13.78 -15.26
N SER A 575 73.94 14.40 -15.49
CA SER A 575 74.06 15.87 -15.47
C SER A 575 73.68 16.58 -16.77
N ASP A 576 73.60 15.85 -17.89
CA ASP A 576 73.28 16.39 -19.23
C ASP A 576 72.15 15.60 -19.92
N ALA A 577 71.47 16.25 -20.86
CA ALA A 577 70.31 15.68 -21.56
C ALA A 577 70.69 14.45 -22.39
N SER A 578 69.97 13.34 -22.20
CA SER A 578 70.23 12.07 -22.87
C SER A 578 69.77 12.15 -24.34
N THR A 579 70.69 12.04 -25.29
CA THR A 579 70.33 11.96 -26.72
C THR A 579 69.90 10.55 -27.09
N ILE A 580 68.62 10.37 -27.41
CA ILE A 580 68.07 9.10 -27.91
C ILE A 580 67.84 9.26 -29.42
N GLY A 581 68.60 8.55 -30.25
CA GLY A 581 68.46 8.61 -31.71
C GLY A 581 68.79 9.96 -32.36
N GLY A 582 69.35 10.91 -31.61
CA GLY A 582 69.67 12.27 -32.05
C GLY A 582 68.88 13.38 -31.34
N ASP A 583 67.76 13.05 -30.69
CA ASP A 583 66.92 14.01 -29.97
C ASP A 583 67.24 14.06 -28.47
N SER A 584 67.30 15.27 -27.91
CA SER A 584 67.52 15.48 -26.48
C SER A 584 66.28 15.13 -25.67
N THR A 585 66.38 14.15 -24.79
CA THR A 585 65.29 13.72 -23.89
C THR A 585 65.71 13.88 -22.43
N TYR A 586 64.73 14.17 -21.56
CA TYR A 586 64.95 14.07 -20.12
C TYR A 586 65.12 12.59 -19.74
N PRO A 587 66.05 12.25 -18.82
CA PRO A 587 66.24 10.87 -18.41
C PRO A 587 64.94 10.29 -17.84
N CYS A 588 64.69 9.02 -18.15
CA CYS A 588 63.60 8.16 -17.65
C CYS A 588 62.22 8.15 -18.38
N ARG A 589 62.05 8.71 -19.59
CA ARG A 589 60.86 8.40 -20.43
C ARG A 589 61.21 8.01 -21.87
N ALA A 590 61.19 6.69 -22.14
CA ALA A 590 61.22 6.16 -23.50
C ALA A 590 59.79 5.85 -23.97
N MET A 591 59.22 6.71 -24.81
CA MET A 591 58.05 6.34 -25.63
C MET A 591 58.53 5.63 -26.90
N VAL A 592 57.81 4.58 -27.27
CA VAL A 592 57.94 3.88 -28.56
C VAL A 592 56.65 4.14 -29.32
N ASP A 593 56.75 4.82 -30.46
CA ASP A 593 55.62 5.15 -31.31
C ASP A 593 55.62 4.15 -32.48
N ILE A 594 54.71 3.18 -32.45
CA ILE A 594 54.61 2.13 -33.47
C ILE A 594 53.59 2.59 -34.51
N SER A 595 54.08 3.17 -35.60
CA SER A 595 53.26 3.73 -36.67
C SER A 595 52.73 2.69 -37.68
N SER A 596 53.30 1.48 -37.70
CA SER A 596 52.87 0.35 -38.54
C SER A 596 53.48 -0.96 -38.01
N VAL A 597 52.73 -2.05 -38.03
CA VAL A 597 53.25 -3.42 -37.82
C VAL A 597 53.19 -4.16 -39.15
N THR A 598 54.22 -4.93 -39.51
CA THR A 598 54.22 -5.75 -40.74
C THR A 598 54.33 -7.22 -40.35
N LEU A 599 53.30 -8.00 -40.68
CA LEU A 599 53.21 -9.42 -40.36
C LEU A 599 54.22 -10.24 -41.19
N ASP A 600 54.52 -11.46 -40.74
CA ASP A 600 55.41 -12.43 -41.44
C ASP A 600 55.06 -12.67 -42.91
N ASN A 601 53.77 -12.55 -43.27
CA ASN A 601 53.29 -12.71 -44.64
C ASN A 601 53.53 -11.48 -45.54
N GLY A 602 54.12 -10.41 -45.00
CA GLY A 602 54.41 -9.16 -45.67
C GLY A 602 53.27 -8.13 -45.69
N GLN A 603 52.12 -8.40 -45.05
CA GLN A 603 51.03 -7.42 -44.94
C GLN A 603 51.30 -6.38 -43.85
N SER A 604 51.05 -5.11 -44.18
CA SER A 604 51.09 -4.00 -43.21
C SER A 604 49.74 -3.87 -42.50
N VAL A 605 49.76 -3.83 -41.17
CA VAL A 605 48.59 -3.52 -40.34
C VAL A 605 48.49 -2.01 -40.22
N ASP A 606 47.80 -1.40 -41.19
CA ASP A 606 47.71 0.05 -41.33
C ASP A 606 46.70 0.72 -40.36
N PHE A 607 45.89 -0.06 -39.63
CA PHE A 607 44.75 0.50 -38.89
C PHE A 607 44.37 -0.21 -37.58
N LEU A 608 45.08 0.08 -36.49
CA LEU A 608 44.68 -0.31 -35.13
C LEU A 608 43.56 0.61 -34.60
N PHE A 609 42.38 0.06 -34.30
CA PHE A 609 41.25 0.81 -33.74
C PHE A 609 41.47 1.18 -32.26
N GLY A 610 42.25 2.25 -32.00
CA GLY A 610 42.34 2.88 -30.67
C GLY A 610 43.46 2.37 -29.76
N ALA A 611 44.44 1.63 -30.28
CA ALA A 611 45.61 1.23 -29.53
C ALA A 611 46.54 2.44 -29.28
N SER A 612 46.66 2.90 -28.04
CA SER A 612 47.74 3.79 -27.58
C SER A 612 48.63 3.02 -26.62
N ILE A 613 49.82 2.61 -27.07
CA ILE A 613 50.80 1.91 -26.22
C ILE A 613 51.51 2.93 -25.33
N SER A 614 50.93 3.19 -24.15
CA SER A 614 51.60 3.96 -23.11
C SER A 614 52.40 3.00 -22.22
N LEU A 615 53.71 2.91 -22.44
CA LEU A 615 54.61 2.23 -21.50
C LEU A 615 54.65 3.03 -20.19
N GLY A 616 54.03 2.49 -19.14
CA GLY A 616 53.87 3.13 -17.84
C GLY A 616 55.18 3.32 -17.08
N GLU A 617 55.20 4.35 -16.22
CA GLU A 617 56.39 4.74 -15.44
C GLU A 617 56.63 3.82 -14.24
N SER A 618 57.61 2.92 -14.33
CA SER A 618 58.33 2.40 -13.14
C SER A 618 59.61 1.62 -13.50
N VAL A 619 60.73 2.33 -13.60
CA VAL A 619 62.06 1.72 -13.46
C VAL A 619 62.81 2.41 -12.34
N PHE A 620 62.48 2.03 -11.09
CA PHE A 620 63.43 1.64 -10.03
C PHE A 620 62.68 1.40 -8.71
N ALA A 621 63.12 0.37 -7.96
CA ALA A 621 62.66 -0.05 -6.63
C ALA A 621 61.21 -0.57 -6.51
N GLY A 622 61.03 -1.89 -6.68
CA GLY A 622 59.86 -2.66 -6.21
C GLY A 622 59.19 -3.52 -7.28
N LEU A 623 59.62 -4.78 -7.44
CA LEU A 623 58.79 -5.78 -8.13
C LEU A 623 57.68 -6.25 -7.21
N ILE A 624 56.44 -5.87 -7.54
CA ILE A 624 55.23 -6.45 -6.94
C ILE A 624 54.76 -7.59 -7.83
N TYR A 625 54.72 -8.82 -7.30
CA TYR A 625 54.07 -9.95 -7.96
C TYR A 625 52.70 -10.21 -7.34
N SER A 626 51.69 -10.38 -8.20
CA SER A 626 50.44 -11.05 -7.86
C SER A 626 50.35 -12.29 -8.74
N ILE A 627 50.05 -13.45 -8.15
CA ILE A 627 49.96 -14.74 -8.83
C ILE A 627 48.59 -15.32 -8.51
N SER A 628 47.73 -15.45 -9.53
CA SER A 628 46.39 -16.03 -9.38
C SER A 628 46.31 -17.49 -9.83
N SER A 629 47.26 -17.99 -10.62
CA SER A 629 47.63 -19.42 -10.76
C SER A 629 48.75 -19.59 -11.81
N GLY A 630 49.53 -20.66 -11.69
CA GLY A 630 50.56 -21.04 -12.66
C GLY A 630 51.87 -21.48 -12.02
N THR A 631 52.46 -22.57 -12.53
CA THR A 631 53.83 -22.99 -12.21
C THR A 631 54.83 -22.01 -12.82
N ILE A 632 55.67 -21.40 -11.99
CA ILE A 632 56.79 -20.55 -12.42
C ILE A 632 58.05 -21.40 -12.44
N ASP A 633 58.66 -21.58 -13.61
CA ASP A 633 60.03 -22.06 -13.72
C ASP A 633 61.00 -20.89 -13.50
N THR A 634 61.76 -20.97 -12.39
CA THR A 634 63.02 -20.26 -12.07
C THR A 634 63.03 -18.72 -12.14
N LEU A 635 63.38 -18.07 -11.03
CA LEU A 635 63.71 -16.64 -10.96
C LEU A 635 65.09 -16.45 -10.32
N THR A 636 66.01 -15.80 -11.04
CA THR A 636 67.42 -15.61 -10.62
C THR A 636 67.71 -14.14 -10.34
N TYR A 637 68.40 -13.84 -9.24
CA TYR A 637 68.96 -12.51 -8.96
C TYR A 637 70.41 -12.61 -8.48
N GLY A 638 71.25 -11.69 -8.96
CA GLY A 638 72.57 -11.42 -8.42
C GLY A 638 72.88 -9.94 -8.53
N LEU A 639 73.28 -9.30 -7.43
CA LEU A 639 73.72 -7.90 -7.40
C LEU A 639 75.04 -7.80 -6.62
N PRO A 640 76.13 -7.29 -7.22
CA PRO A 640 77.37 -7.03 -6.51
C PRO A 640 77.39 -5.59 -5.97
N MET A 641 77.08 -5.37 -4.69
CA MET A 641 77.50 -4.17 -3.95
C MET A 641 77.26 -4.28 -2.43
N SER A 642 78.05 -3.55 -1.65
CA SER A 642 78.24 -3.71 -0.20
C SER A 642 77.54 -2.66 0.68
N ILE A 643 76.51 -1.96 0.17
CA ILE A 643 75.79 -0.93 0.92
C ILE A 643 74.28 -1.12 0.74
N TRP A 644 73.59 -1.47 1.84
CA TRP A 644 72.13 -1.44 1.94
C TRP A 644 71.67 -0.08 2.50
N PRO A 645 70.77 0.65 1.81
CA PRO A 645 69.74 1.42 2.51
C PRO A 645 68.68 0.46 3.05
N GLU A 646 68.14 0.73 4.24
CA GLU A 646 67.06 -0.08 4.82
C GLU A 646 65.80 0.00 3.94
N GLY A 647 65.48 -1.08 3.23
CA GLY A 647 64.28 -1.22 2.41
C GLY A 647 63.58 -2.54 2.70
N SER A 648 62.33 -2.48 3.16
CA SER A 648 61.53 -3.66 3.47
C SER A 648 60.92 -4.26 2.20
N ILE A 649 61.07 -5.57 2.00
CA ILE A 649 60.34 -6.31 0.97
C ILE A 649 59.00 -6.74 1.57
N TYR A 650 57.89 -6.30 0.97
CA TYR A 650 56.54 -6.77 1.32
C TYR A 650 56.05 -7.77 0.27
N LEU A 651 55.75 -8.99 0.71
CA LEU A 651 55.01 -9.99 -0.05
C LEU A 651 53.57 -10.01 0.48
N ILE A 652 52.61 -9.65 -0.37
CA ILE A 652 51.18 -9.82 -0.07
C ILE A 652 50.67 -10.96 -0.94
N ALA A 653 50.65 -12.16 -0.36
CA ALA A 653 49.90 -13.28 -0.92
C ALA A 653 48.43 -13.14 -0.52
N GLY A 654 47.50 -13.36 -1.47
CA GLY A 654 46.10 -13.57 -1.13
C GLY A 654 45.95 -14.86 -0.33
N ASP A 655 45.46 -14.73 0.90
CA ASP A 655 44.89 -15.81 1.73
C ASP A 655 45.72 -17.10 1.95
N ALA A 656 46.99 -16.97 2.39
CA ALA A 656 47.57 -17.89 3.40
C ALA A 656 48.89 -17.34 3.98
N GLY A 657 48.98 -17.22 5.31
CA GLY A 657 50.24 -16.86 5.97
C GLY A 657 51.18 -18.06 6.15
N MET A 658 52.45 -17.89 5.77
CA MET A 658 53.55 -18.77 6.19
C MET A 658 54.79 -17.96 6.57
N ASP A 659 55.28 -18.17 7.80
CA ASP A 659 56.60 -17.70 8.23
C ASP A 659 57.72 -18.58 7.64
N THR A 660 58.81 -17.97 7.17
CA THR A 660 60.05 -18.68 6.84
C THR A 660 61.27 -17.93 7.36
N THR A 661 62.07 -18.62 8.19
CA THR A 661 63.34 -18.10 8.71
C THR A 661 64.50 -18.41 7.77
N TRP A 662 65.37 -17.43 7.55
CA TRP A 662 66.57 -17.54 6.71
C TRP A 662 67.84 -17.59 7.56
N THR A 663 68.84 -18.36 7.13
CA THR A 663 70.18 -18.36 7.73
C THR A 663 71.20 -17.95 6.67
N TYR A 664 71.97 -16.89 6.94
CA TYR A 664 72.99 -16.37 6.03
C TYR A 664 74.38 -16.94 6.37
N HIS A 665 75.13 -17.34 5.34
CA HIS A 665 76.55 -17.67 5.45
C HIS A 665 77.34 -16.79 4.48
N SER A 666 78.26 -15.99 5.01
CA SER A 666 79.17 -15.16 4.21
C SER A 666 80.36 -15.97 3.68
N PRO A 667 80.67 -15.95 2.38
CA PRO A 667 81.99 -16.29 1.85
C PRO A 667 82.96 -15.09 1.96
N PRO A 668 84.29 -15.31 2.05
CA PRO A 668 85.27 -14.24 2.12
C PRO A 668 85.78 -13.75 0.74
N GLU A 669 85.97 -12.44 0.67
CA GLU A 669 86.85 -11.59 -0.17
C GLU A 669 87.22 -11.93 -1.65
N GLU A 670 86.96 -10.92 -2.49
CA GLU A 670 87.66 -10.39 -3.67
C GLU A 670 88.00 -11.24 -4.93
N ASP A 671 87.75 -10.60 -6.07
CA ASP A 671 88.30 -10.83 -7.42
C ASP A 671 88.15 -12.23 -8.07
N ALA A 672 86.91 -12.58 -8.40
CA ALA A 672 86.61 -13.43 -9.56
C ALA A 672 85.25 -13.08 -10.18
N VAL A 673 85.12 -13.24 -11.50
CA VAL A 673 83.80 -13.38 -12.15
C VAL A 673 83.18 -14.67 -11.62
N GLN A 674 82.17 -14.55 -10.75
CA GLN A 674 81.49 -15.71 -10.18
C GLN A 674 80.21 -16.04 -10.96
N THR A 675 80.23 -17.18 -11.63
CA THR A 675 79.00 -17.93 -11.92
C THR A 675 78.62 -18.69 -10.65
N VAL A 676 77.44 -18.43 -10.08
CA VAL A 676 76.96 -19.14 -8.90
C VAL A 676 75.78 -20.01 -9.28
N ASP A 677 75.99 -21.32 -9.32
CA ASP A 677 74.91 -22.31 -9.37
C ASP A 677 74.44 -22.61 -7.95
N LEU A 678 73.15 -22.39 -7.68
CA LEU A 678 72.51 -22.75 -6.41
C LEU A 678 71.24 -23.55 -6.67
N HIS A 679 71.21 -24.80 -6.19
CA HIS A 679 70.01 -25.63 -6.24
C HIS A 679 69.27 -25.62 -4.89
N VAL A 680 68.00 -25.23 -4.93
CA VAL A 680 67.05 -25.43 -3.82
C VAL A 680 65.80 -26.08 -4.38
N THR A 681 65.52 -27.31 -3.93
CA THR A 681 64.31 -28.05 -4.30
C THR A 681 63.30 -27.93 -3.18
N ILE A 682 62.13 -27.37 -3.48
CA ILE A 682 60.96 -27.41 -2.60
C ILE A 682 59.86 -28.13 -3.37
N SER A 683 59.38 -29.25 -2.83
CA SER A 683 58.27 -30.03 -3.38
C SER A 683 57.08 -29.95 -2.44
N ILE A 684 55.94 -29.55 -2.98
CA ILE A 684 54.63 -29.55 -2.34
C ILE A 684 53.69 -30.25 -3.35
N PRO A 685 52.85 -31.22 -2.92
CA PRO A 685 52.21 -32.20 -3.79
C PRO A 685 51.17 -31.64 -4.77
#